data_AF-A0A2K3LDG0-F1
#
_entry.id   AF-A0A2K3LDG0-F1
#
_cell.length_a   1.000
_cell.length_b   1.000
_cell.length_c   1.000
_cell.angle_alpha   90.00
_cell.angle_beta   90.00
_cell.angle_gamma   90.00
#
_symmetry.space_group_name_H-M   'P 1'
#
loop_
_entity.id
_entity.type
_entity.pdbx_description
1 polymer ?
#
loop_
_entity_poly.entity_id
_entity_poly.type
_entity_poly.pdbx_seq_one_letter_code
_entity_poly.pdbx_strand_id
1 'polypeptide(L)'
;FAATQKGVFVSCSAANSGPEYSTLSNEAPWILTVGASTIDRKIVASAKLGNGDEFDGETLFQPKDFSPQLLPLVYAGSNGNSNQNQNQSFCLPGSLKNIDVSGKVVVCDIGGGVPAVVKGQEVLNSGGVAMIVANSEAIGFSTFAIPHVLPAVEVSYAAGLIIKGYINSTYNPTATVLFKGTVIGDSLAPTVVSFSSRGPSQESPGILKPDIIGPGVNILAAWAISVDNELPPYNIVSGTSMSCPHLSGIAALIKSSHPDWSPAAIKSAIMTTANTVNLGGTPIVDQRLLPADVFATGAGHVNPVKANDPGLVYDIQPEDYVPYLCGLGYSEREIEVIVQWKVKCSDVKSIPEAQLNYPSFSILLGSESQFYTRTLTNVGPVNATYRVELDVPLALGMSVNPSEITFSEINEKVSYSVDFIPQVKVNRGNNTFAQGSLTWVSDKHAVRSTRIYASDQSLGGPVVIALNLVGRATIRSPATVTERGLKPLDVRTDPRAILGAHNKYQEFIAANEHLEDDSSLLTYIVHVNKPSLQSKESLDGWYHSLLPDTTKTQTQQRVIFSYQNIIDGFAVKLTAEEAKALEEKEEVLSTRPEKIFSLHTTHTPSFLGLQQNQELWQNSNLGKGIIIGVLDTGIYPLHPSFSDEGM
;
A
#
# COMPACT_ATOMS: atom_id res chain seq x y z
N PHE A 1 -18.15 0.66 -6.27
CA PHE A 1 -18.97 1.05 -7.41
C PHE A 1 -19.67 2.39 -7.20
N ALA A 2 -20.53 2.54 -6.18
CA ALA A 2 -21.28 3.79 -5.93
C ALA A 2 -20.40 5.07 -5.91
N ALA A 3 -19.21 5.00 -5.31
CA ALA A 3 -18.22 6.09 -5.36
C ALA A 3 -17.84 6.47 -6.80
N THR A 4 -17.48 5.49 -7.63
CA THR A 4 -17.17 5.66 -9.05
C THR A 4 -18.34 6.30 -9.81
N GLN A 5 -19.57 5.87 -9.55
CA GLN A 5 -20.78 6.44 -10.16
C GLN A 5 -20.96 7.94 -9.83
N LYS A 6 -20.49 8.37 -8.66
CA LYS A 6 -20.49 9.78 -8.24
C LYS A 6 -19.22 10.54 -8.65
N GLY A 7 -18.41 9.97 -9.54
CA GLY A 7 -17.17 10.59 -9.98
C GLY A 7 -16.04 10.58 -8.95
N VAL A 8 -16.15 9.75 -7.90
CA VAL A 8 -15.14 9.62 -6.85
C VAL A 8 -14.17 8.50 -7.20
N PHE A 9 -12.88 8.84 -7.25
CA PHE A 9 -11.80 7.88 -7.47
C PHE A 9 -11.55 7.01 -6.23
N VAL A 10 -11.31 5.71 -6.44
CA VAL A 10 -11.03 4.76 -5.35
C VAL A 10 -9.73 4.01 -5.63
N SER A 11 -8.78 4.14 -4.70
CA SER A 11 -7.52 3.40 -4.65
C SER A 11 -7.61 2.35 -3.54
N CYS A 12 -7.16 1.13 -3.81
CA CYS A 12 -7.07 0.08 -2.81
C CYS A 12 -5.71 -0.64 -2.90
N SER A 13 -5.21 -1.10 -1.76
CA SER A 13 -4.00 -1.90 -1.68
C SER A 13 -4.20 -3.28 -2.30
N ALA A 14 -3.16 -3.83 -2.95
CA ALA A 14 -3.21 -5.18 -3.53
C ALA A 14 -3.17 -6.30 -2.47
N ALA A 15 -2.92 -5.98 -1.19
CA ALA A 15 -2.57 -6.88 -0.09
C ALA A 15 -1.09 -7.29 -0.02
N ASN A 16 -0.72 -7.96 1.07
CA ASN A 16 0.66 -8.24 1.47
C ASN A 16 0.97 -9.75 1.58
N SER A 17 0.35 -10.56 0.71
CA SER A 17 0.43 -12.03 0.73
C SER A 17 1.26 -12.62 -0.42
N GLY A 18 2.06 -11.80 -1.10
CA GLY A 18 3.02 -12.25 -2.10
C GLY A 18 4.16 -13.11 -1.51
N PRO A 19 5.06 -13.66 -2.34
CA PRO A 19 5.23 -13.35 -3.76
C PRO A 19 4.51 -14.30 -4.72
N GLU A 20 3.74 -15.27 -4.20
CA GLU A 20 3.03 -16.25 -5.03
C GLU A 20 1.92 -15.60 -5.86
N TYR A 21 1.60 -16.21 -7.01
CA TYR A 21 0.52 -15.78 -7.90
C TYR A 21 -0.86 -15.91 -7.24
N SER A 22 -1.81 -15.10 -7.73
CA SER A 22 -3.22 -15.09 -7.30
C SER A 22 -3.40 -14.84 -5.80
N THR A 23 -2.57 -13.96 -5.22
CA THR A 23 -2.57 -13.62 -3.79
C THR A 23 -3.16 -12.24 -3.50
N LEU A 24 -3.55 -11.50 -4.55
CA LEU A 24 -4.07 -10.14 -4.41
C LEU A 24 -5.55 -10.12 -4.01
N SER A 25 -6.01 -8.94 -3.64
CA SER A 25 -7.41 -8.64 -3.35
C SER A 25 -7.79 -7.29 -3.97
N ASN A 26 -9.03 -6.83 -3.75
CA ASN A 26 -9.56 -5.57 -4.30
C ASN A 26 -9.56 -5.57 -5.84
N GLU A 27 -10.14 -6.60 -6.44
CA GLU A 27 -9.97 -6.92 -7.86
C GLU A 27 -10.95 -6.21 -8.79
N ALA A 28 -11.93 -5.48 -8.25
CA ALA A 28 -12.96 -4.85 -9.05
C ALA A 28 -12.37 -3.87 -10.10
N PRO A 29 -12.89 -3.85 -11.35
CA PRO A 29 -12.31 -3.05 -12.42
C PRO A 29 -12.45 -1.54 -12.21
N TRP A 30 -13.45 -1.09 -11.44
CA TRP A 30 -13.64 0.33 -11.10
C TRP A 30 -12.75 0.85 -9.95
N ILE A 31 -11.87 0.01 -9.40
CA ILE A 31 -10.91 0.36 -8.33
C ILE A 31 -9.49 0.35 -8.92
N LEU A 32 -8.64 1.31 -8.56
CA LEU A 32 -7.20 1.22 -8.79
C LEU A 32 -6.56 0.32 -7.73
N THR A 33 -6.06 -0.85 -8.13
CA THR A 33 -5.42 -1.82 -7.22
C THR A 33 -3.90 -1.63 -7.25
N VAL A 34 -3.31 -1.30 -6.10
CA VAL A 34 -1.94 -0.80 -6.01
C VAL A 34 -1.01 -1.80 -5.30
N GLY A 35 -0.03 -2.32 -6.03
CA GLY A 35 1.07 -3.10 -5.47
C GLY A 35 2.16 -2.21 -4.84
N ALA A 36 3.11 -2.81 -4.15
CA ALA A 36 4.16 -2.11 -3.42
C ALA A 36 5.53 -2.28 -4.07
N SER A 37 6.28 -1.19 -4.11
CA SER A 37 7.67 -1.17 -4.58
C SER A 37 8.53 -0.25 -3.72
N THR A 38 9.84 -0.46 -3.82
CA THR A 38 10.83 0.34 -3.09
C THR A 38 10.94 1.75 -3.65
N ILE A 39 11.48 2.65 -2.82
CA ILE A 39 12.10 3.91 -3.25
C ILE A 39 13.62 3.74 -3.28
N ASP A 40 14.33 4.71 -3.83
CA ASP A 40 15.79 4.74 -3.94
C ASP A 40 16.52 5.08 -2.63
N ARG A 41 15.78 5.27 -1.52
CA ARG A 41 16.30 5.49 -0.18
C ARG A 41 16.28 4.19 0.64
N LYS A 42 17.42 3.84 1.23
CA LYS A 42 17.60 2.74 2.18
C LYS A 42 18.20 3.22 3.50
N ILE A 43 17.98 2.46 4.58
CA ILE A 43 18.60 2.72 5.88
C ILE A 43 19.55 1.57 6.17
N VAL A 44 20.80 1.76 5.76
CA VAL A 44 21.75 0.68 5.50
C VAL A 44 22.53 0.35 6.76
N ALA A 45 22.68 -0.95 7.00
CA ALA A 45 23.74 -1.51 7.82
C ALA A 45 24.30 -2.76 7.12
N SER A 46 25.49 -3.20 7.51
CA SER A 46 26.16 -4.31 6.84
C SER A 46 26.64 -5.35 7.83
N ALA A 47 26.42 -6.62 7.51
CA ALA A 47 27.06 -7.73 8.20
C ALA A 47 28.47 -7.90 7.64
N LYS A 48 29.50 -7.60 8.45
CA LYS A 48 30.91 -7.77 8.07
C LYS A 48 31.48 -8.99 8.77
N LEU A 49 31.97 -9.94 7.99
CA LEU A 49 32.50 -11.22 8.46
C LEU A 49 34.03 -11.16 8.68
N GLY A 50 34.56 -12.06 9.49
CA GLY A 50 35.99 -12.15 9.78
C GLY A 50 36.86 -12.60 8.59
N ASN A 51 36.26 -13.18 7.55
CA ASN A 51 36.95 -13.46 6.28
C ASN A 51 37.04 -12.23 5.34
N GLY A 52 36.45 -11.09 5.72
CA GLY A 52 36.45 -9.86 4.95
C GLY A 52 35.20 -9.64 4.10
N ASP A 53 34.32 -10.63 3.95
CA ASP A 53 33.07 -10.47 3.22
C ASP A 53 32.13 -9.49 3.95
N GLU A 54 31.41 -8.68 3.19
CA GLU A 54 30.48 -7.68 3.70
C GLU A 54 29.16 -7.77 2.92
N PHE A 55 28.04 -7.85 3.65
CA PHE A 55 26.71 -7.96 3.09
C PHE A 55 25.84 -6.82 3.57
N ASP A 56 25.43 -5.96 2.64
CA ASP A 56 24.50 -4.88 2.93
C ASP A 56 23.08 -5.41 3.20
N GLY A 57 22.44 -4.76 4.17
CA GLY A 57 21.08 -5.00 4.61
C GLY A 57 20.45 -3.70 5.12
N GLU A 58 19.33 -3.81 5.82
CA GLU A 58 18.63 -2.64 6.38
C GLU A 58 18.31 -2.79 7.87
N THR A 59 18.24 -1.66 8.56
CA THR A 59 17.88 -1.55 9.98
C THR A 59 17.57 -0.10 10.36
N LEU A 60 16.53 0.13 11.16
CA LEU A 60 16.28 1.45 11.76
C LEU A 60 17.15 1.73 12.99
N PHE A 61 17.69 0.69 13.62
CA PHE A 61 18.54 0.85 14.80
C PHE A 61 19.97 1.24 14.36
N GLN A 62 20.35 2.51 14.54
CA GLN A 62 21.61 3.08 14.04
C GLN A 62 22.42 3.72 15.19
N PRO A 63 22.98 2.92 16.12
CA PRO A 63 23.74 3.42 17.27
C PRO A 63 25.06 4.07 16.82
N LYS A 64 25.45 5.16 17.47
CA LYS A 64 26.71 5.88 17.18
C LYS A 64 27.92 5.30 17.91
N ASP A 65 27.68 4.54 18.95
CA ASP A 65 28.65 4.06 19.95
C ASP A 65 28.93 2.55 19.85
N PHE A 66 28.34 1.85 18.87
CA PHE A 66 28.62 0.44 18.65
C PHE A 66 30.02 0.25 18.04
N SER A 67 30.87 -0.52 18.74
CA SER A 67 32.23 -0.80 18.29
C SER A 67 32.25 -1.70 17.04
N PRO A 68 32.98 -1.33 15.96
CA PRO A 68 33.11 -2.16 14.76
C PRO A 68 34.07 -3.35 14.95
N GLN A 69 34.36 -3.74 16.19
CA GLN A 69 35.19 -4.90 16.49
C GLN A 69 34.50 -6.19 16.05
N LEU A 70 35.28 -7.11 15.46
CA LEU A 70 34.82 -8.46 15.14
C LEU A 70 34.62 -9.27 16.43
N LEU A 71 33.42 -9.82 16.59
CA LEU A 71 33.01 -10.61 17.74
C LEU A 71 32.70 -12.04 17.30
N PRO A 72 32.76 -13.05 18.19
CA PRO A 72 32.40 -14.42 17.84
C PRO A 72 31.00 -14.49 17.23
N LEU A 73 30.83 -15.26 16.17
CA LEU A 73 29.59 -15.41 15.41
C LEU A 73 28.99 -16.81 15.66
N VAL A 74 27.68 -16.91 15.81
CA VAL A 74 26.98 -18.20 15.95
C VAL A 74 25.66 -18.19 15.17
N TYR A 75 25.32 -19.32 14.56
CA TYR A 75 23.98 -19.53 14.00
C TYR A 75 23.11 -20.27 15.01
N ALA A 76 21.94 -19.69 15.32
CA ALA A 76 21.06 -20.24 16.35
C ALA A 76 20.49 -21.62 15.96
N GLY A 77 20.38 -21.94 14.67
CA GLY A 77 19.88 -23.24 14.20
C GLY A 77 20.90 -24.39 14.20
N SER A 78 22.14 -24.19 14.67
CA SER A 78 23.22 -25.19 14.51
C SER A 78 23.11 -26.43 15.43
N ASN A 79 22.35 -26.41 16.53
CA ASN A 79 22.40 -27.47 17.56
C ASN A 79 21.02 -27.94 18.08
N GLY A 80 20.45 -29.02 17.50
CA GLY A 80 19.27 -29.72 18.03
C GLY A 80 18.62 -30.75 17.09
N ASN A 81 17.52 -31.37 17.53
CA ASN A 81 16.66 -32.25 16.71
C ASN A 81 15.77 -31.42 15.77
N SER A 82 15.41 -31.95 14.59
CA SER A 82 14.78 -31.23 13.46
C SER A 82 13.63 -30.27 13.79
N ASN A 83 12.76 -30.59 14.76
CA ASN A 83 11.65 -29.72 15.18
C ASN A 83 12.06 -28.62 16.18
N GLN A 84 13.07 -28.86 17.04
CA GLN A 84 13.63 -27.83 17.93
C GLN A 84 14.56 -26.88 17.17
N ASN A 85 15.24 -27.37 16.13
CA ASN A 85 16.10 -26.57 15.25
C ASN A 85 15.34 -25.44 14.57
N GLN A 86 14.06 -25.66 14.22
CA GLN A 86 13.24 -24.61 13.60
C GLN A 86 12.96 -23.48 14.59
N ASN A 87 12.59 -23.78 15.83
CA ASN A 87 12.34 -22.74 16.83
C ASN A 87 13.60 -21.95 17.18
N GLN A 88 14.74 -22.64 17.27
CA GLN A 88 16.03 -22.02 17.54
C GLN A 88 16.54 -21.20 16.36
N SER A 89 16.43 -21.70 15.13
CA SER A 89 16.84 -20.94 13.95
C SER A 89 16.08 -19.62 13.84
N PHE A 90 14.79 -19.62 14.20
CA PHE A 90 13.98 -18.41 14.24
C PHE A 90 14.24 -17.51 15.46
N CYS A 91 15.05 -17.93 16.43
CA CYS A 91 15.26 -17.21 17.69
C CYS A 91 13.92 -16.87 18.39
N LEU A 92 13.02 -17.86 18.47
CA LEU A 92 11.73 -17.70 19.16
C LEU A 92 11.95 -17.46 20.66
N PRO A 93 11.02 -16.77 21.34
CA PRO A 93 11.12 -16.54 22.79
C PRO A 93 11.39 -17.83 23.59
N GLY A 94 12.44 -17.80 24.40
CA GLY A 94 12.93 -18.92 25.22
C GLY A 94 13.65 -20.05 24.47
N SER A 95 13.86 -19.94 23.15
CA SER A 95 14.51 -20.99 22.35
C SER A 95 16.03 -21.02 22.49
N LEU A 96 16.67 -19.92 22.89
CA LEU A 96 18.13 -19.80 22.93
C LEU A 96 18.75 -20.22 24.26
N LYS A 97 17.94 -20.63 25.26
CA LYS A 97 18.39 -21.00 26.62
C LYS A 97 19.53 -22.02 26.68
N ASN A 98 19.60 -22.92 25.71
CA ASN A 98 20.59 -24.00 25.66
C ASN A 98 21.66 -23.79 24.58
N ILE A 99 21.75 -22.57 24.04
CA ILE A 99 22.74 -22.20 23.02
C ILE A 99 23.65 -21.15 23.62
N ASP A 100 24.97 -21.36 23.52
CA ASP A 100 25.95 -20.40 23.96
C ASP A 100 26.03 -19.22 22.98
N VAL A 101 25.20 -18.20 23.24
CA VAL A 101 25.12 -16.94 22.47
C VAL A 101 25.71 -15.73 23.22
N SER A 102 26.13 -15.91 24.47
CA SER A 102 26.59 -14.82 25.34
C SER A 102 27.85 -14.15 24.77
N GLY A 103 27.81 -12.83 24.58
CA GLY A 103 28.91 -12.06 24.00
C GLY A 103 29.11 -12.23 22.49
N LYS A 104 28.16 -12.87 21.78
CA LYS A 104 28.28 -13.21 20.35
C LYS A 104 27.33 -12.45 19.45
N VAL A 105 27.69 -12.36 18.17
CA VAL A 105 26.76 -12.02 17.09
C VAL A 105 25.95 -13.26 16.74
N VAL A 106 24.63 -13.15 16.74
CA VAL A 106 23.72 -14.29 16.51
C VAL A 106 23.03 -14.17 15.15
N VAL A 107 23.14 -15.21 14.33
CA VAL A 107 22.37 -15.34 13.08
C VAL A 107 21.05 -16.04 13.39
N CYS A 108 19.96 -15.36 13.06
CA CYS A 108 18.58 -15.85 13.18
C CYS A 108 17.92 -15.83 11.80
N ASP A 109 17.05 -16.79 11.53
CA ASP A 109 16.21 -16.80 10.34
C ASP A 109 14.95 -15.98 10.55
N ILE A 110 14.53 -15.27 9.50
CA ILE A 110 13.20 -14.67 9.46
C ILE A 110 12.12 -15.76 9.44
N GLY A 111 10.95 -15.49 10.00
CA GLY A 111 9.83 -16.45 10.10
C GLY A 111 9.49 -16.84 11.53
N GLY A 112 8.83 -17.99 11.72
CA GLY A 112 8.42 -18.48 13.04
C GLY A 112 7.27 -17.69 13.69
N GLY A 113 6.55 -16.85 12.93
CA GLY A 113 5.36 -16.13 13.41
C GLY A 113 5.65 -14.99 14.41
N VAL A 114 6.91 -14.58 14.57
CA VAL A 114 7.30 -13.49 15.48
C VAL A 114 8.04 -12.38 14.73
N PRO A 115 7.78 -11.09 15.05
CA PRO A 115 8.51 -9.96 14.46
C PRO A 115 10.01 -10.03 14.75
N ALA A 116 10.84 -9.46 13.86
CA ALA A 116 12.29 -9.47 14.04
C ALA A 116 12.76 -8.72 15.30
N VAL A 117 11.98 -7.73 15.79
CA VAL A 117 12.22 -7.06 17.07
C VAL A 117 12.17 -8.05 18.24
N VAL A 118 11.20 -8.96 18.23
CA VAL A 118 11.01 -9.98 19.28
C VAL A 118 12.15 -11.00 19.26
N LYS A 119 12.64 -11.37 18.06
CA LYS A 119 13.86 -12.20 17.91
C LYS A 119 15.07 -11.51 18.53
N GLY A 120 15.22 -10.20 18.28
CA GLY A 120 16.23 -9.38 18.91
C GLY A 120 16.12 -9.43 20.43
N GLN A 121 14.93 -9.29 21.00
CA GLN A 121 14.76 -9.37 22.45
C GLN A 121 15.19 -10.72 23.03
N GLU A 122 14.94 -11.84 22.35
CA GLU A 122 15.42 -13.16 22.78
C GLU A 122 16.96 -13.26 22.75
N VAL A 123 17.59 -12.73 21.69
CA VAL A 123 19.04 -12.69 21.57
C VAL A 123 19.64 -11.86 22.71
N LEU A 124 19.08 -10.67 22.98
CA LEU A 124 19.51 -9.80 24.07
C LEU A 124 19.36 -10.47 25.44
N ASN A 125 18.19 -11.08 25.70
CA ASN A 125 17.91 -11.79 26.96
C ASN A 125 18.87 -12.96 27.20
N SER A 126 19.39 -13.56 26.13
CA SER A 126 20.33 -14.67 26.19
C SER A 126 21.81 -14.23 26.22
N GLY A 127 22.07 -12.92 26.29
CA GLY A 127 23.39 -12.32 26.37
C GLY A 127 24.08 -12.06 25.03
N GLY A 128 23.39 -12.24 23.91
CA GLY A 128 23.89 -11.86 22.58
C GLY A 128 24.04 -10.35 22.44
N VAL A 129 25.04 -9.93 21.67
CA VAL A 129 25.45 -8.50 21.58
C VAL A 129 25.13 -7.87 20.23
N ALA A 130 24.90 -8.67 19.20
CA ALA A 130 24.41 -8.25 17.89
C ALA A 130 23.59 -9.36 17.22
N MET A 131 22.76 -9.02 16.24
CA MET A 131 21.94 -9.99 15.50
C MET A 131 22.01 -9.76 13.99
N ILE A 132 22.13 -10.84 13.23
CA ILE A 132 21.95 -10.84 11.78
C ILE A 132 20.68 -11.63 11.48
N VAL A 133 19.70 -11.02 10.83
CA VAL A 133 18.46 -11.68 10.43
C VAL A 133 18.59 -12.09 8.96
N ALA A 134 18.64 -13.40 8.70
CA ALA A 134 18.75 -13.96 7.36
C ALA A 134 17.35 -14.20 6.78
N ASN A 135 17.12 -13.65 5.58
CA ASN A 135 15.84 -13.82 4.90
C ASN A 135 15.57 -15.24 4.43
N SER A 136 14.29 -15.58 4.26
CA SER A 136 13.85 -16.82 3.63
C SER A 136 13.91 -16.69 2.11
N GLU A 137 13.91 -17.82 1.40
CA GLU A 137 13.91 -17.85 -0.07
C GLU A 137 12.78 -17.03 -0.68
N ALA A 138 11.57 -17.09 -0.09
CA ALA A 138 10.42 -16.31 -0.54
C ALA A 138 10.61 -14.79 -0.41
N ILE A 139 11.38 -14.33 0.59
CA ILE A 139 11.67 -12.90 0.79
C ILE A 139 12.83 -12.44 -0.10
N GLY A 140 13.79 -13.33 -0.38
CA GLY A 140 14.88 -13.09 -1.33
C GLY A 140 15.74 -11.89 -0.95
N PHE A 141 15.80 -10.90 -1.83
CA PHE A 141 16.54 -9.64 -1.68
C PHE A 141 15.72 -8.48 -1.11
N SER A 142 14.44 -8.70 -0.81
CA SER A 142 13.64 -7.69 -0.10
C SER A 142 14.20 -7.54 1.32
N THR A 143 14.56 -6.32 1.73
CA THR A 143 15.07 -6.00 3.07
C THR A 143 14.25 -4.85 3.64
N PHE A 144 14.15 -4.80 4.97
CA PHE A 144 13.29 -3.85 5.67
C PHE A 144 14.06 -3.10 6.74
N ALA A 145 13.81 -1.80 6.84
CA ALA A 145 14.32 -1.01 7.94
C ALA A 145 13.44 -1.27 9.16
N ILE A 146 13.81 -2.25 9.99
CA ILE A 146 13.08 -2.66 11.19
C ILE A 146 13.75 -2.02 12.43
N PRO A 147 12.99 -1.55 13.44
CA PRO A 147 13.57 -1.12 14.70
C PRO A 147 14.02 -2.35 15.51
N HIS A 148 15.17 -2.29 16.16
CA HIS A 148 15.68 -3.38 16.97
C HIS A 148 16.05 -2.91 18.37
N VAL A 149 16.05 -3.83 19.34
CA VAL A 149 16.43 -3.57 20.73
C VAL A 149 17.93 -3.72 20.98
N LEU A 150 18.68 -4.15 19.96
CA LEU A 150 20.13 -4.35 19.97
C LEU A 150 20.67 -4.16 18.54
N PRO A 151 22.00 -3.97 18.36
CA PRO A 151 22.64 -3.86 17.04
C PRO A 151 22.25 -5.01 16.10
N ALA A 152 21.50 -4.69 15.05
CA ALA A 152 21.01 -5.74 14.15
C ALA A 152 20.90 -5.27 12.69
N VAL A 153 20.99 -6.23 11.78
CA VAL A 153 20.82 -6.04 10.33
C VAL A 153 20.04 -7.19 9.71
N GLU A 154 19.05 -6.88 8.88
CA GLU A 154 18.37 -7.86 8.03
C GLU A 154 19.06 -7.97 6.68
N VAL A 155 19.46 -9.19 6.29
CA VAL A 155 20.20 -9.47 5.05
C VAL A 155 19.41 -10.39 4.12
N SER A 156 19.71 -10.33 2.82
CA SER A 156 19.06 -11.17 1.81
C SER A 156 19.23 -12.67 2.08
N TYR A 157 18.37 -13.49 1.48
CA TYR A 157 18.47 -14.96 1.55
C TYR A 157 19.84 -15.45 1.06
N ALA A 158 20.30 -14.92 -0.07
CA ALA A 158 21.60 -15.27 -0.66
C ALA A 158 22.76 -14.94 0.30
N ALA A 159 22.74 -13.75 0.91
CA ALA A 159 23.72 -13.37 1.93
C ALA A 159 23.64 -14.30 3.15
N GLY A 160 22.43 -14.62 3.61
CA GLY A 160 22.20 -15.56 4.71
C GLY A 160 22.80 -16.94 4.46
N LEU A 161 22.69 -17.48 3.24
CA LEU A 161 23.32 -18.75 2.86
C LEU A 161 24.85 -18.67 2.92
N ILE A 162 25.44 -17.57 2.42
CA ILE A 162 26.89 -17.38 2.44
C ILE A 162 27.40 -17.23 3.89
N ILE A 163 26.71 -16.47 4.73
CA ILE A 163 27.04 -16.29 6.15
C ILE A 163 26.98 -17.63 6.89
N LYS A 164 25.94 -18.44 6.68
CA LYS A 164 25.82 -19.78 7.27
C LYS A 164 26.93 -20.72 6.76
N GLY A 165 27.28 -20.62 5.48
CA GLY A 165 28.42 -21.34 4.88
C GLY A 165 29.75 -20.95 5.53
N TYR A 166 29.98 -19.65 5.75
CA TYR A 166 31.16 -19.13 6.44
C TYR A 166 31.26 -19.67 7.87
N ILE A 167 30.17 -19.66 8.63
CA ILE A 167 30.13 -20.21 10.01
C ILE A 167 30.61 -21.67 10.04
N ASN A 168 30.22 -22.47 9.05
CA ASN A 168 30.63 -23.88 8.95
C ASN A 168 32.04 -24.08 8.38
N SER A 169 32.66 -23.04 7.82
CA SER A 169 33.98 -23.12 7.16
C SER A 169 35.17 -22.91 8.10
N THR A 170 34.94 -22.43 9.33
CA THR A 170 36.00 -22.09 10.30
C THR A 170 35.60 -22.45 11.72
N TYR A 171 36.58 -22.75 12.58
CA TYR A 171 36.33 -23.05 13.99
C TYR A 171 36.05 -21.81 14.84
N ASN A 172 36.49 -20.63 14.39
CA ASN A 172 36.34 -19.35 15.10
C ASN A 172 35.69 -18.30 14.18
N PRO A 173 34.42 -18.50 13.76
CA PRO A 173 33.75 -17.52 12.93
C PRO A 173 33.53 -16.23 13.72
N THR A 174 33.74 -15.09 13.07
CA THR A 174 33.53 -13.78 13.67
C THR A 174 32.77 -12.86 12.73
N ALA A 175 32.04 -11.89 13.30
CA ALA A 175 31.36 -10.84 12.55
C ALA A 175 31.15 -9.59 13.38
N THR A 176 30.73 -8.51 12.71
CA THR A 176 30.23 -7.28 13.32
C THR A 176 29.14 -6.68 12.42
N VAL A 177 28.43 -5.67 12.93
CA VAL A 177 27.45 -4.89 12.18
C VAL A 177 27.99 -3.48 11.98
N LEU A 178 28.05 -3.03 10.73
CA LEU A 178 28.48 -1.69 10.36
C LEU A 178 27.27 -0.82 10.04
N PHE A 179 27.08 0.28 10.75
CA PHE A 179 25.96 1.20 10.54
C PHE A 179 26.34 2.30 9.54
N LYS A 180 25.61 2.38 8.42
CA LYS A 180 25.89 3.32 7.31
C LYS A 180 24.88 4.47 7.24
N GLY A 181 23.81 4.42 8.03
CA GLY A 181 22.75 5.43 8.03
C GLY A 181 21.91 5.42 6.76
N THR A 182 21.33 6.57 6.43
CA THR A 182 20.48 6.71 5.25
C THR A 182 21.32 6.88 3.97
N VAL A 183 21.07 6.02 2.99
CA VAL A 183 21.68 6.07 1.65
C VAL A 183 20.57 6.32 0.63
N ILE A 184 20.82 7.21 -0.34
CA ILE A 184 19.89 7.56 -1.42
C ILE A 184 20.58 7.27 -2.76
N GLY A 185 19.81 6.84 -3.75
CA GLY A 185 20.29 6.56 -5.10
C GLY A 185 20.48 5.08 -5.40
N ASP A 186 19.70 4.20 -4.78
CA ASP A 186 19.64 2.80 -5.20
C ASP A 186 19.13 2.70 -6.65
N SER A 187 20.03 2.38 -7.58
CA SER A 187 19.73 2.26 -9.00
C SER A 187 18.73 1.15 -9.32
N LEU A 188 18.56 0.16 -8.44
CA LEU A 188 17.56 -0.90 -8.63
C LEU A 188 16.14 -0.42 -8.32
N ALA A 189 15.98 0.69 -7.61
CA ALA A 189 14.65 1.21 -7.30
C ALA A 189 13.95 1.77 -8.55
N PRO A 190 12.62 1.59 -8.68
CA PRO A 190 11.78 0.72 -7.85
C PRO A 190 12.03 -0.77 -8.13
N THR A 191 12.05 -1.55 -7.06
CA THR A 191 11.99 -3.03 -7.07
C THR A 191 10.67 -3.46 -6.45
N VAL A 192 10.04 -4.51 -6.99
CA VAL A 192 8.81 -5.04 -6.41
C VAL A 192 9.14 -5.91 -5.20
N VAL A 193 8.56 -5.55 -4.06
CA VAL A 193 8.85 -6.20 -2.77
C VAL A 193 8.15 -7.56 -2.64
N SER A 194 8.76 -8.49 -1.92
CA SER A 194 8.30 -9.88 -1.76
C SER A 194 6.85 -10.00 -1.29
N PHE A 195 6.46 -9.22 -0.29
CA PHE A 195 5.11 -9.29 0.27
C PHE A 195 4.04 -8.77 -0.69
N SER A 196 4.38 -7.95 -1.70
CA SER A 196 3.36 -7.36 -2.58
C SER A 196 2.60 -8.47 -3.29
N SER A 197 1.31 -8.61 -2.99
CA SER A 197 0.47 -9.64 -3.60
C SER A 197 0.46 -9.54 -5.13
N ARG A 198 0.27 -10.69 -5.78
CA ARG A 198 0.36 -10.86 -7.24
C ARG A 198 -0.97 -11.26 -7.84
N GLY A 199 -1.16 -10.89 -9.10
CA GLY A 199 -2.22 -11.47 -9.94
C GLY A 199 -1.90 -12.91 -10.39
N PRO A 200 -2.72 -13.48 -11.28
CA PRO A 200 -3.93 -12.90 -11.87
C PRO A 200 -5.05 -12.66 -10.85
N SER A 201 -6.04 -11.86 -11.25
CA SER A 201 -7.31 -11.73 -10.53
C SER A 201 -8.02 -13.09 -10.49
N GLN A 202 -8.50 -13.50 -9.31
CA GLN A 202 -9.33 -14.70 -9.16
C GLN A 202 -10.80 -14.43 -9.51
N GLU A 203 -11.30 -13.22 -9.24
CA GLU A 203 -12.69 -12.82 -9.44
C GLU A 203 -13.00 -12.46 -10.90
N SER A 204 -12.05 -11.83 -11.61
CA SER A 204 -12.18 -11.49 -13.02
C SER A 204 -10.83 -11.66 -13.75
N PRO A 205 -10.45 -12.90 -14.11
CA PRO A 205 -9.18 -13.19 -14.78
C PRO A 205 -8.95 -12.42 -16.09
N GLY A 206 -10.01 -11.95 -16.76
CA GLY A 206 -9.94 -11.12 -17.97
C GLY A 206 -9.57 -9.66 -17.71
N ILE A 207 -9.43 -9.24 -16.45
CA ILE A 207 -8.90 -7.96 -16.03
C ILE A 207 -7.55 -8.16 -15.33
N LEU A 208 -6.49 -7.55 -15.88
CA LEU A 208 -5.15 -7.66 -15.31
C LEU A 208 -5.07 -6.94 -13.95
N LYS A 209 -4.50 -7.62 -12.94
CA LYS A 209 -4.22 -7.06 -11.61
C LYS A 209 -2.82 -7.47 -11.11
N PRO A 210 -2.16 -6.68 -10.24
CA PRO A 210 -2.57 -5.34 -9.82
C PRO A 210 -2.58 -4.36 -11.00
N ASP A 211 -3.19 -3.19 -10.83
CA ASP A 211 -3.23 -2.21 -11.92
C ASP A 211 -1.87 -1.53 -12.08
N ILE A 212 -1.20 -1.24 -10.97
CA ILE A 212 0.02 -0.45 -10.91
C ILE A 212 0.79 -0.74 -9.62
N ILE A 213 2.08 -0.35 -9.56
CA ILE A 213 2.85 -0.32 -8.31
C ILE A 213 3.26 1.11 -7.95
N GLY A 214 3.44 1.36 -6.65
CA GLY A 214 3.92 2.63 -6.12
C GLY A 214 4.79 2.47 -4.88
N PRO A 215 5.33 3.57 -4.32
CA PRO A 215 6.15 3.57 -3.12
C PRO A 215 5.43 2.95 -1.92
N GLY A 216 5.93 1.82 -1.41
CA GLY A 216 5.29 1.09 -0.31
C GLY A 216 6.26 0.44 0.67
N VAL A 217 7.56 0.74 0.58
CA VAL A 217 8.59 0.14 1.45
C VAL A 217 9.32 1.23 2.21
N ASN A 218 9.46 1.02 3.52
CA ASN A 218 10.11 1.92 4.46
C ASN A 218 9.56 3.36 4.35
N ILE A 219 8.25 3.52 4.29
CA ILE A 219 7.62 4.84 4.16
C ILE A 219 7.50 5.48 5.54
N LEU A 220 8.06 6.69 5.66
CA LEU A 220 7.93 7.55 6.84
C LEU A 220 6.60 8.31 6.77
N ALA A 221 5.75 8.13 7.78
CA ALA A 221 4.48 8.83 7.90
C ALA A 221 4.16 9.15 9.37
N ALA A 222 3.16 10.00 9.58
CA ALA A 222 2.66 10.32 10.92
C ALA A 222 2.13 9.06 11.62
N TRP A 223 2.24 9.04 12.94
CA TRP A 223 1.82 7.96 13.81
C TRP A 223 1.00 8.52 14.98
N ALA A 224 0.21 7.69 15.64
CA ALA A 224 -0.67 8.14 16.72
C ALA A 224 0.11 8.42 18.03
N ILE A 225 1.21 7.70 18.25
CA ILE A 225 2.03 7.74 19.46
C ILE A 225 3.48 7.90 19.03
N SER A 226 4.29 8.62 19.81
CA SER A 226 5.72 8.65 19.56
C SER A 226 6.29 7.23 19.70
N VAL A 227 7.06 6.78 18.71
CA VAL A 227 7.65 5.43 18.73
C VAL A 227 8.80 5.35 19.74
N ASP A 228 9.38 6.48 20.11
CA ASP A 228 10.52 6.60 21.03
C ASP A 228 10.30 7.59 22.18
N ASN A 229 9.09 8.13 22.35
CA ASN A 229 8.71 9.15 23.33
C ASN A 229 9.51 10.47 23.28
N GLU A 230 10.51 10.60 22.41
CA GLU A 230 11.37 11.78 22.29
C GLU A 230 11.15 12.53 20.97
N LEU A 231 10.66 11.85 19.93
CA LEU A 231 10.39 12.46 18.62
C LEU A 231 8.89 12.74 18.41
N PRO A 232 8.56 13.69 17.52
CA PRO A 232 7.21 13.81 16.97
C PRO A 232 6.72 12.44 16.47
N PRO A 233 5.43 12.11 16.59
CA PRO A 233 4.95 10.77 16.37
C PRO A 233 4.97 10.43 14.88
N TYR A 234 6.08 9.85 14.43
CA TYR A 234 6.29 9.33 13.10
C TYR A 234 6.77 7.89 13.18
N ASN A 235 6.48 7.12 12.13
CA ASN A 235 6.91 5.75 12.02
C ASN A 235 7.32 5.43 10.58
N ILE A 236 8.23 4.46 10.43
CA ILE A 236 8.63 3.90 9.15
C ILE A 236 8.02 2.52 9.02
N VAL A 237 7.12 2.36 8.06
CA VAL A 237 6.39 1.11 7.83
C VAL A 237 6.37 0.74 6.35
N SER A 238 6.13 -0.54 6.08
CA SER A 238 6.08 -1.10 4.74
C SER A 238 4.75 -1.82 4.52
N GLY A 239 4.22 -1.73 3.31
CA GLY A 239 2.98 -2.38 2.91
C GLY A 239 2.39 -1.79 1.64
N THR A 240 1.54 -2.57 0.97
CA THR A 240 0.64 -2.03 -0.07
C THR A 240 -0.33 -0.99 0.51
N SER A 241 -0.60 -1.04 1.82
CA SER A 241 -1.29 0.02 2.57
C SER A 241 -0.56 1.37 2.53
N MET A 242 0.75 1.39 2.29
CA MET A 242 1.52 2.63 2.13
C MET A 242 1.56 3.09 0.67
N SER A 243 1.52 2.18 -0.31
CA SER A 243 1.46 2.56 -1.73
C SER A 243 0.08 3.08 -2.15
N CYS A 244 -1.00 2.51 -1.60
CA CYS A 244 -2.37 2.97 -1.81
C CYS A 244 -2.57 4.50 -1.61
N PRO A 245 -2.20 5.11 -0.45
CA PRO A 245 -2.37 6.53 -0.22
C PRO A 245 -1.45 7.41 -1.08
N HIS A 246 -0.28 6.93 -1.51
CA HIS A 246 0.52 7.65 -2.51
C HIS A 246 -0.28 7.81 -3.81
N LEU A 247 -0.90 6.73 -4.29
CA LEU A 247 -1.71 6.74 -5.50
C LEU A 247 -3.01 7.54 -5.33
N SER A 248 -3.62 7.53 -4.14
CA SER A 248 -4.74 8.42 -3.83
C SER A 248 -4.35 9.90 -3.92
N GLY A 249 -3.17 10.26 -3.38
CA GLY A 249 -2.64 11.63 -3.48
C GLY A 249 -2.33 12.03 -4.92
N ILE A 250 -1.73 11.14 -5.70
CA ILE A 250 -1.46 11.38 -7.13
C ILE A 250 -2.76 11.56 -7.91
N ALA A 251 -3.76 10.69 -7.69
CA ALA A 251 -5.07 10.83 -8.32
C ALA A 251 -5.77 12.13 -7.92
N ALA A 252 -5.61 12.59 -6.67
CA ALA A 252 -6.13 13.87 -6.21
C ALA A 252 -5.47 15.07 -6.93
N LEU A 253 -4.15 15.04 -7.13
CA LEU A 253 -3.45 16.07 -7.89
C LEU A 253 -3.91 16.11 -9.35
N ILE A 254 -4.03 14.93 -9.98
CA ILE A 254 -4.54 14.82 -11.36
C ILE A 254 -5.99 15.31 -11.44
N LYS A 255 -6.86 14.95 -10.49
CA LYS A 255 -8.26 15.43 -10.45
C LYS A 255 -8.33 16.94 -10.28
N SER A 256 -7.40 17.54 -9.53
CA SER A 256 -7.33 18.99 -9.37
C SER A 256 -6.90 19.69 -10.67
N SER A 257 -5.90 19.14 -11.37
CA SER A 257 -5.48 19.63 -12.69
C SER A 257 -6.51 19.39 -13.78
N HIS A 258 -7.30 18.32 -13.67
CA HIS A 258 -8.31 17.88 -14.63
C HIS A 258 -9.67 17.63 -13.95
N PRO A 259 -10.40 18.69 -13.55
CA PRO A 259 -11.63 18.57 -12.78
C PRO A 259 -12.74 17.78 -13.48
N ASP A 260 -12.74 17.74 -14.81
CA ASP A 260 -13.79 17.07 -15.59
C ASP A 260 -13.50 15.59 -15.84
N TRP A 261 -12.31 15.08 -15.50
CA TRP A 261 -11.97 13.69 -15.74
C TRP A 261 -12.75 12.74 -14.82
N SER A 262 -13.24 11.66 -15.42
CA SER A 262 -13.86 10.55 -14.69
C SER A 262 -12.81 9.81 -13.85
N PRO A 263 -13.24 9.01 -12.85
CA PRO A 263 -12.34 8.09 -12.16
C PRO A 263 -11.59 7.13 -13.10
N ALA A 264 -12.25 6.67 -14.17
CA ALA A 264 -11.66 5.76 -15.15
C ALA A 264 -10.61 6.47 -16.03
N ALA A 265 -10.84 7.72 -16.41
CA ALA A 265 -9.87 8.54 -17.14
C ALA A 265 -8.61 8.79 -16.31
N ILE A 266 -8.75 9.14 -15.03
CA ILE A 266 -7.61 9.31 -14.10
C ILE A 266 -6.85 7.99 -13.93
N LYS A 267 -7.58 6.88 -13.73
CA LYS A 267 -6.98 5.54 -13.64
C LYS A 267 -6.21 5.20 -14.91
N SER A 268 -6.80 5.45 -16.08
CA SER A 268 -6.16 5.23 -17.37
C SER A 268 -4.87 6.04 -17.48
N ALA A 269 -4.91 7.34 -17.17
CA ALA A 269 -3.74 8.21 -17.26
C ALA A 269 -2.59 7.71 -16.36
N ILE A 270 -2.91 7.27 -15.15
CA ILE A 270 -1.94 6.68 -14.21
C ILE A 270 -1.32 5.39 -14.77
N MET A 271 -2.13 4.51 -15.37
CA MET A 271 -1.65 3.22 -15.89
C MET A 271 -0.84 3.38 -17.19
N THR A 272 -1.35 4.12 -18.16
CA THR A 272 -0.75 4.17 -19.52
C THR A 272 0.56 4.94 -19.59
N THR A 273 0.89 5.69 -18.54
CA THR A 273 2.10 6.52 -18.44
C THR A 273 3.13 5.97 -17.43
N ALA A 274 2.85 4.82 -16.83
CA ALA A 274 3.71 4.19 -15.84
C ALA A 274 5.11 3.86 -16.39
N ASN A 275 6.13 4.02 -15.54
CA ASN A 275 7.51 3.64 -15.85
C ASN A 275 7.65 2.12 -15.73
N THR A 276 8.31 1.49 -16.71
CA THR A 276 8.57 0.03 -16.68
C THR A 276 10.01 -0.35 -16.41
N VAL A 277 10.86 0.65 -16.17
CA VAL A 277 12.27 0.50 -15.85
C VAL A 277 12.58 1.11 -14.50
N ASN A 278 13.61 0.61 -13.83
CA ASN A 278 14.19 1.20 -12.64
C ASN A 278 15.08 2.41 -12.97
N LEU A 279 15.60 3.10 -11.95
CA LEU A 279 16.50 4.24 -12.11
C LEU A 279 17.80 3.89 -12.84
N GLY A 280 18.22 2.63 -12.81
CA GLY A 280 19.34 2.09 -13.58
C GLY A 280 19.02 1.85 -15.07
N GLY A 281 17.80 2.11 -15.52
CA GLY A 281 17.38 1.94 -16.91
C GLY A 281 17.13 0.48 -17.32
N THR A 282 17.10 -0.45 -16.37
CA THR A 282 16.77 -1.86 -16.62
C THR A 282 15.31 -2.16 -16.24
N PRO A 283 14.69 -3.24 -16.75
CA PRO A 283 13.33 -3.60 -16.34
C PRO A 283 13.19 -3.68 -14.83
N ILE A 284 12.06 -3.21 -14.30
CA ILE A 284 11.75 -3.35 -12.87
C ILE A 284 11.90 -4.82 -12.46
N VAL A 285 12.63 -5.08 -11.37
CA VAL A 285 12.90 -6.43 -10.87
C VAL A 285 12.03 -6.77 -9.68
N ASP A 286 11.91 -8.06 -9.38
CA ASP A 286 11.21 -8.59 -8.21
C ASP A 286 12.19 -8.92 -7.06
N GLN A 287 11.69 -9.58 -6.01
CA GLN A 287 12.48 -9.97 -4.84
C GLN A 287 13.62 -10.94 -5.14
N ARG A 288 13.68 -11.54 -6.33
CA ARG A 288 14.75 -12.45 -6.78
C ARG A 288 15.81 -11.71 -7.61
N LEU A 289 15.65 -10.39 -7.82
CA LEU A 289 16.41 -9.58 -8.78
C LEU A 289 16.26 -10.06 -10.23
N LEU A 290 15.13 -10.72 -10.54
CA LEU A 290 14.74 -11.07 -11.89
C LEU A 290 13.70 -10.06 -12.41
N PRO A 291 13.57 -9.86 -13.72
CA PRO A 291 12.54 -8.98 -14.27
C PRO A 291 11.15 -9.35 -13.74
N ALA A 292 10.47 -8.37 -13.13
CA ALA A 292 9.14 -8.55 -12.57
C ALA A 292 8.09 -8.62 -13.70
N ASP A 293 7.24 -9.63 -13.64
CA ASP A 293 6.18 -9.85 -14.62
C ASP A 293 4.99 -8.90 -14.43
N VAL A 294 4.01 -9.04 -15.33
CA VAL A 294 2.74 -8.29 -15.32
C VAL A 294 1.92 -8.48 -14.04
N PHE A 295 1.98 -9.63 -13.39
CA PHE A 295 1.23 -9.91 -12.18
C PHE A 295 1.88 -9.32 -10.95
N ALA A 296 3.15 -8.95 -11.05
CA ALA A 296 3.86 -8.20 -10.05
C ALA A 296 3.71 -6.68 -10.22
N THR A 297 3.86 -6.20 -11.46
CA THR A 297 4.00 -4.77 -11.75
C THR A 297 2.72 -4.09 -12.23
N GLY A 298 1.76 -4.87 -12.75
CA GLY A 298 0.65 -4.31 -13.51
C GLY A 298 1.18 -3.48 -14.68
N ALA A 299 0.79 -2.21 -14.69
CA ALA A 299 1.28 -1.20 -15.62
C ALA A 299 2.77 -0.84 -15.46
N GLY A 300 3.34 -1.02 -14.27
CA GLY A 300 4.65 -0.51 -13.90
C GLY A 300 4.57 0.44 -12.72
N HIS A 301 5.64 1.20 -12.48
CA HIS A 301 5.70 2.16 -11.38
C HIS A 301 5.09 3.50 -11.77
N VAL A 302 4.27 4.07 -10.88
CA VAL A 302 3.58 5.33 -11.14
C VAL A 302 4.52 6.47 -11.53
N ASN A 303 4.11 7.25 -12.54
CA ASN A 303 4.78 8.48 -12.96
C ASN A 303 3.78 9.65 -12.93
N PRO A 304 3.70 10.39 -11.81
CA PRO A 304 2.70 11.45 -11.65
C PRO A 304 2.80 12.55 -12.71
N VAL A 305 4.03 12.91 -13.09
CA VAL A 305 4.29 13.99 -14.05
C VAL A 305 3.74 13.63 -15.43
N LYS A 306 4.03 12.41 -15.92
CA LYS A 306 3.47 11.94 -17.20
C LYS A 306 1.97 11.67 -17.12
N ALA A 307 1.47 11.18 -15.99
CA ALA A 307 0.04 10.92 -15.80
C ALA A 307 -0.82 12.21 -15.84
N ASN A 308 -0.22 13.38 -15.61
CA ASN A 308 -0.92 14.64 -15.76
C ASN A 308 -1.14 15.06 -17.22
N ASP A 309 -0.38 14.53 -18.18
CA ASP A 309 -0.57 14.76 -19.61
C ASP A 309 -0.36 13.44 -20.39
N PRO A 310 -1.34 12.53 -20.33
CA PRO A 310 -1.23 11.19 -20.90
C PRO A 310 -1.45 11.19 -22.43
N GLY A 311 -1.93 12.29 -23.02
CA GLY A 311 -2.36 12.34 -24.42
C GLY A 311 -3.70 11.65 -24.70
N LEU A 312 -3.82 10.37 -24.38
CA LEU A 312 -5.03 9.56 -24.58
C LEU A 312 -5.44 8.81 -23.30
N VAL A 313 -6.75 8.62 -23.12
CA VAL A 313 -7.30 7.82 -22.02
C VAL A 313 -8.33 6.80 -22.50
N TYR A 314 -8.37 5.67 -21.79
CA TYR A 314 -9.41 4.64 -21.87
C TYR A 314 -10.48 4.95 -20.83
N ASP A 315 -11.47 5.75 -21.23
CA ASP A 315 -12.55 6.17 -20.34
C ASP A 315 -13.66 5.10 -20.26
N ILE A 316 -14.28 4.98 -19.09
CA ILE A 316 -15.36 4.04 -18.78
C ILE A 316 -16.40 4.77 -17.95
N GLN A 317 -17.65 4.79 -18.42
CA GLN A 317 -18.78 5.35 -17.68
C GLN A 317 -19.43 4.29 -16.79
N PRO A 318 -20.13 4.67 -15.70
CA PRO A 318 -20.76 3.71 -14.78
C PRO A 318 -21.67 2.70 -15.49
N GLU A 319 -22.36 3.11 -16.55
CA GLU A 319 -23.26 2.28 -17.34
C GLU A 319 -22.51 1.24 -18.19
N ASP A 320 -21.26 1.51 -18.56
CA ASP A 320 -20.42 0.60 -19.36
C ASP A 320 -20.01 -0.66 -18.57
N TYR A 321 -20.09 -0.63 -17.24
CA TYR A 321 -19.84 -1.81 -16.40
C TYR A 321 -21.03 -2.80 -16.42
N VAL A 322 -22.23 -2.38 -16.81
CA VAL A 322 -23.42 -3.25 -16.81
C VAL A 322 -23.30 -4.39 -17.83
N PRO A 323 -22.96 -4.14 -19.12
CA PRO A 323 -22.66 -5.20 -20.09
C PRO A 323 -21.59 -6.20 -19.61
N TYR A 324 -20.58 -5.71 -18.89
CA TYR A 324 -19.49 -6.51 -18.33
C TYR A 324 -19.99 -7.42 -17.18
N LEU A 325 -20.75 -6.86 -16.23
CA LEU A 325 -21.33 -7.65 -15.13
C LEU A 325 -22.32 -8.70 -15.64
N CYS A 326 -23.14 -8.36 -16.65
CA CYS A 326 -24.00 -9.33 -17.33
C CYS A 326 -23.20 -10.42 -18.04
N GLY A 327 -22.04 -10.08 -18.64
CA GLY A 327 -21.16 -11.04 -19.31
C GLY A 327 -20.41 -11.99 -18.37
N LEU A 328 -20.15 -11.55 -17.14
CA LEU A 328 -19.62 -12.40 -16.05
C LEU A 328 -20.64 -13.43 -15.53
N GLY A 329 -21.91 -13.31 -15.89
CA GLY A 329 -22.97 -14.24 -15.47
C GLY A 329 -23.56 -13.92 -14.09
N TYR A 330 -23.34 -12.72 -13.55
CA TYR A 330 -24.06 -12.27 -12.36
C TYR A 330 -25.57 -12.20 -12.65
N SER A 331 -26.38 -12.60 -11.66
CA SER A 331 -27.82 -12.43 -11.74
C SER A 331 -28.20 -10.95 -11.70
N GLU A 332 -29.32 -10.59 -12.31
CA GLU A 332 -29.83 -9.21 -12.30
C GLU A 332 -29.94 -8.63 -10.88
N ARG A 333 -30.31 -9.46 -9.89
CA ARG A 333 -30.37 -9.06 -8.48
C ARG A 333 -28.98 -8.76 -7.89
N GLU A 334 -27.96 -9.53 -8.22
CA GLU A 334 -26.59 -9.25 -7.77
C GLU A 334 -26.04 -7.97 -8.42
N ILE A 335 -26.34 -7.78 -9.71
CA ILE A 335 -25.98 -6.54 -10.42
C ILE A 335 -26.69 -5.35 -9.78
N GLU A 336 -27.98 -5.45 -9.47
CA GLU A 336 -28.74 -4.42 -8.76
C GLU A 336 -28.10 -4.03 -7.42
N VAL A 337 -27.53 -4.98 -6.68
CA VAL A 337 -26.79 -4.70 -5.43
C VAL A 337 -25.49 -3.92 -5.71
N ILE A 338 -24.81 -4.17 -6.82
CA ILE A 338 -23.59 -3.45 -7.18
C ILE A 338 -23.90 -2.04 -7.68
N VAL A 339 -24.84 -1.93 -8.62
CA VAL A 339 -25.11 -0.70 -9.36
C VAL A 339 -26.15 0.19 -8.68
N GLN A 340 -27.01 -0.35 -7.82
CA GLN A 340 -28.07 0.37 -7.09
C GLN A 340 -29.23 0.89 -7.96
N TRP A 341 -29.43 0.31 -9.16
CA TRP A 341 -30.62 0.50 -9.99
C TRP A 341 -30.99 -0.80 -10.72
N LYS A 342 -32.23 -0.88 -11.20
CA LYS A 342 -32.74 -2.07 -11.91
C LYS A 342 -32.05 -2.28 -13.24
N VAL A 343 -31.49 -3.47 -13.44
CA VAL A 343 -30.82 -3.87 -14.68
C VAL A 343 -31.53 -5.09 -15.25
N LYS A 344 -31.71 -5.10 -16.57
CA LYS A 344 -32.11 -6.28 -17.32
C LYS A 344 -31.00 -6.67 -18.27
N CYS A 345 -30.41 -7.85 -18.08
CA CYS A 345 -29.32 -8.29 -18.96
C CYS A 345 -29.82 -8.63 -20.37
N SER A 346 -31.13 -8.81 -20.56
CA SER A 346 -31.75 -8.94 -21.89
C SER A 346 -31.72 -7.65 -22.71
N ASP A 347 -31.62 -6.49 -22.05
CA ASP A 347 -31.77 -5.17 -22.68
C ASP A 347 -30.40 -4.60 -23.09
N VAL A 348 -29.31 -5.26 -22.70
CA VAL A 348 -27.94 -4.88 -23.02
C VAL A 348 -27.22 -6.03 -23.71
N LYS A 349 -26.29 -5.71 -24.62
CA LYS A 349 -25.43 -6.72 -25.21
C LYS A 349 -24.31 -7.05 -24.24
N SER A 350 -24.36 -8.22 -23.59
CA SER A 350 -23.28 -8.67 -22.70
C SER A 350 -21.94 -8.73 -23.43
N ILE A 351 -20.86 -8.46 -22.70
CA ILE A 351 -19.49 -8.46 -23.22
C ILE A 351 -18.59 -9.40 -22.42
N PRO A 352 -17.61 -10.08 -23.04
CA PRO A 352 -16.62 -10.85 -22.29
C PRO A 352 -15.72 -9.90 -21.47
N GLU A 353 -15.09 -10.42 -20.42
CA GLU A 353 -14.27 -9.64 -19.49
C GLU A 353 -13.23 -8.75 -20.19
N ALA A 354 -12.48 -9.32 -21.13
CA ALA A 354 -11.42 -8.64 -21.87
C ALA A 354 -11.93 -7.57 -22.85
N GLN A 355 -13.25 -7.46 -23.09
CA GLN A 355 -13.87 -6.46 -23.96
C GLN A 355 -14.20 -5.14 -23.23
N LEU A 356 -14.16 -5.12 -21.89
CA LEU A 356 -14.28 -3.86 -21.15
C LEU A 356 -13.21 -2.87 -21.65
N ASN A 357 -13.54 -1.58 -21.75
CA ASN A 357 -12.63 -0.54 -22.26
C ASN A 357 -11.50 -0.19 -21.28
N TYR A 358 -10.76 -1.20 -20.85
CA TYR A 358 -9.74 -1.17 -19.82
C TYR A 358 -8.35 -0.92 -20.43
N PRO A 359 -7.45 -0.17 -19.77
CA PRO A 359 -6.11 0.18 -20.28
C PRO A 359 -5.09 -1.00 -20.26
N SER A 360 -5.57 -2.23 -20.29
CA SER A 360 -4.78 -3.46 -20.41
C SER A 360 -5.61 -4.58 -21.04
N PHE A 361 -4.94 -5.67 -21.40
CA PHE A 361 -5.58 -6.89 -21.89
C PHE A 361 -5.12 -8.09 -21.06
N SER A 362 -6.07 -8.87 -20.55
CA SER A 362 -5.80 -10.19 -19.98
C SER A 362 -6.66 -11.21 -20.71
N ILE A 363 -6.02 -12.13 -21.40
CA ILE A 363 -6.67 -13.01 -22.38
C ILE A 363 -6.34 -14.46 -22.03
N LEU A 364 -7.38 -15.28 -21.94
CA LEU A 364 -7.19 -16.72 -21.91
C LEU A 364 -7.11 -17.21 -23.36
N LEU A 365 -5.97 -17.76 -23.77
CA LEU A 365 -5.81 -18.28 -25.12
C LEU A 365 -6.60 -19.57 -25.29
N GLY A 366 -7.59 -19.52 -26.17
CA GLY A 366 -8.22 -20.69 -26.74
C GLY A 366 -7.48 -21.22 -27.97
N SER A 367 -8.13 -22.12 -28.70
CA SER A 367 -7.70 -22.60 -30.02
C SER A 367 -8.05 -21.65 -31.16
N GLU A 368 -8.91 -20.66 -30.91
CA GLU A 368 -9.44 -19.74 -31.91
C GLU A 368 -8.90 -18.32 -31.71
N SER A 369 -8.83 -17.58 -32.81
CA SER A 369 -8.50 -16.16 -32.77
C SER A 369 -9.56 -15.39 -31.98
N GLN A 370 -9.12 -14.48 -31.12
CA GLN A 370 -9.98 -13.62 -30.32
C GLN A 370 -9.82 -12.17 -30.76
N PHE A 371 -10.92 -11.42 -30.70
CA PHE A 371 -10.97 -10.04 -31.15
C PHE A 371 -11.59 -9.17 -30.07
N TYR A 372 -10.95 -8.05 -29.77
CA TYR A 372 -11.45 -7.08 -28.80
C TYR A 372 -11.32 -5.66 -29.34
N THR A 373 -12.27 -4.81 -28.97
CA THR A 373 -12.18 -3.38 -29.27
C THR A 373 -11.80 -2.57 -28.04
N ARG A 374 -11.24 -1.39 -28.29
CA ARG A 374 -11.03 -0.33 -27.31
C ARG A 374 -11.41 1.00 -27.91
N THR A 375 -11.80 1.94 -27.06
CA THR A 375 -12.13 3.31 -27.43
C THR A 375 -11.19 4.26 -26.69
N LEU A 376 -10.42 5.02 -27.46
CA LEU A 376 -9.53 6.06 -26.97
C LEU A 376 -10.28 7.38 -26.96
N THR A 377 -10.10 8.16 -25.90
CA THR A 377 -10.53 9.56 -25.83
C THR A 377 -9.30 10.46 -25.85
N ASN A 378 -9.26 11.43 -26.75
CA ASN A 378 -8.17 12.42 -26.80
C ASN A 378 -8.30 13.43 -25.67
N VAL A 379 -7.27 13.52 -24.82
CA VAL A 379 -7.15 14.54 -23.76
C VAL A 379 -5.90 15.40 -23.94
N GLY A 380 -5.18 15.20 -25.04
CA GLY A 380 -3.98 15.94 -25.41
C GLY A 380 -4.21 16.90 -26.58
N PRO A 381 -3.14 17.26 -27.32
CA PRO A 381 -3.22 18.20 -28.43
C PRO A 381 -4.13 17.71 -29.57
N VAL A 382 -4.81 18.66 -30.21
CA VAL A 382 -5.54 18.41 -31.46
C VAL A 382 -4.59 18.28 -32.64
N ASN A 383 -5.02 17.55 -33.67
CA ASN A 383 -4.26 17.19 -34.86
C ASN A 383 -2.98 16.40 -34.57
N ALA A 384 -2.91 15.74 -33.41
CA ALA A 384 -1.87 14.77 -33.10
C ALA A 384 -2.21 13.42 -33.73
N THR A 385 -1.23 12.85 -34.43
CA THR A 385 -1.31 11.51 -35.01
C THR A 385 -0.59 10.52 -34.10
N TYR A 386 -1.27 9.45 -33.75
CA TYR A 386 -0.76 8.35 -32.96
C TYR A 386 -0.59 7.11 -33.82
N ARG A 387 0.60 6.50 -33.78
CA ARG A 387 0.92 5.24 -34.46
C ARG A 387 1.04 4.12 -33.44
N VAL A 388 0.54 2.94 -33.77
CA VAL A 388 0.64 1.79 -32.89
C VAL A 388 2.01 1.11 -33.00
N GLU A 389 2.63 0.84 -31.87
CA GLU A 389 3.80 -0.02 -31.71
C GLU A 389 3.42 -1.27 -30.90
N LEU A 390 3.83 -2.43 -31.37
CA LEU A 390 3.50 -3.72 -30.78
C LEU A 390 4.76 -4.45 -30.31
N ASP A 391 4.74 -4.84 -29.04
CA ASP A 391 5.62 -5.85 -28.47
C ASP A 391 4.79 -7.13 -28.30
N VAL A 392 4.88 -8.03 -29.27
CA VAL A 392 3.96 -9.16 -29.39
C VAL A 392 4.37 -10.28 -28.42
N PRO A 393 3.45 -10.79 -27.56
CA PRO A 393 3.76 -11.89 -26.66
C PRO A 393 4.24 -13.15 -27.38
N LEU A 394 5.11 -13.92 -26.72
CA LEU A 394 5.56 -15.22 -27.22
C LEU A 394 4.38 -16.14 -27.57
N ALA A 395 4.48 -16.80 -28.73
CA ALA A 395 3.47 -17.71 -29.28
C ALA A 395 2.07 -17.10 -29.50
N LEU A 396 2.01 -15.80 -29.78
CA LEU A 396 0.80 -15.07 -30.14
C LEU A 396 1.05 -14.23 -31.40
N GLY A 397 0.08 -14.15 -32.29
CA GLY A 397 0.02 -13.14 -33.33
C GLY A 397 -0.87 -11.99 -32.88
N MET A 398 -0.52 -10.76 -33.25
CA MET A 398 -1.34 -9.59 -32.96
C MET A 398 -1.45 -8.66 -34.17
N SER A 399 -2.64 -8.12 -34.40
CA SER A 399 -2.88 -7.03 -35.35
C SER A 399 -3.79 -5.98 -34.74
N VAL A 400 -3.61 -4.73 -35.16
CA VAL A 400 -4.39 -3.58 -34.70
C VAL A 400 -4.96 -2.83 -35.89
N ASN A 401 -6.24 -2.48 -35.84
CA ASN A 401 -6.93 -1.75 -36.90
C ASN A 401 -7.86 -0.65 -36.34
N PRO A 402 -7.72 0.62 -36.75
CA PRO A 402 -6.63 1.15 -37.58
C PRO A 402 -5.29 1.13 -36.83
N SER A 403 -4.16 1.10 -37.55
CA SER A 403 -2.81 1.18 -36.96
C SER A 403 -2.33 2.61 -36.69
N GLU A 404 -3.10 3.60 -37.14
CA GLU A 404 -2.84 5.03 -36.99
C GLU A 404 -4.16 5.75 -36.74
N ILE A 405 -4.16 6.68 -35.78
CA ILE A 405 -5.33 7.47 -35.41
C ILE A 405 -4.91 8.93 -35.32
N THR A 406 -5.70 9.82 -35.93
CA THR A 406 -5.55 11.27 -35.77
C THR A 406 -6.79 11.82 -35.13
N PHE A 407 -6.63 12.65 -34.10
CA PHE A 407 -7.72 13.31 -33.41
C PHE A 407 -7.78 14.77 -33.83
N SER A 408 -8.93 15.21 -34.33
CA SER A 408 -9.21 16.58 -34.75
C SER A 408 -9.69 17.47 -33.61
N GLU A 409 -10.29 16.89 -32.57
CA GLU A 409 -10.86 17.61 -31.43
C GLU A 409 -10.41 17.03 -30.07
N ILE A 410 -10.48 17.86 -29.03
CA ILE A 410 -10.33 17.40 -27.63
C ILE A 410 -11.61 16.65 -27.26
N ASN A 411 -11.48 15.55 -26.54
CA ASN A 411 -12.55 14.59 -26.20
C ASN A 411 -13.13 13.82 -27.39
N GLU A 412 -12.54 13.92 -28.57
CA GLU A 412 -12.89 13.04 -29.68
C GLU A 412 -12.59 11.58 -29.28
N LYS A 413 -13.55 10.70 -29.60
CA LYS A 413 -13.49 9.28 -29.30
C LYS A 413 -13.29 8.47 -30.57
N VAL A 414 -12.24 7.65 -30.60
CA VAL A 414 -11.97 6.75 -31.73
C VAL A 414 -11.79 5.33 -31.21
N SER A 415 -12.51 4.40 -31.82
CA SER A 415 -12.38 2.98 -31.53
C SER A 415 -11.39 2.30 -32.47
N TYR A 416 -10.62 1.37 -31.91
CA TYR A 416 -9.78 0.45 -32.66
C TYR A 416 -10.03 -0.98 -32.20
N SER A 417 -9.59 -1.93 -33.01
CA SER A 417 -9.64 -3.34 -32.68
C SER A 417 -8.26 -3.96 -32.58
N VAL A 418 -8.18 -5.01 -31.77
CA VAL A 418 -7.00 -5.85 -31.60
C VAL A 418 -7.39 -7.30 -31.83
N ASP A 419 -6.71 -7.95 -32.77
CA ASP A 419 -6.79 -9.38 -32.98
C ASP A 419 -5.68 -10.08 -32.19
N PHE A 420 -6.04 -11.21 -31.58
CA PHE A 420 -5.14 -12.12 -30.88
C PHE A 420 -5.24 -13.48 -31.53
N ILE A 421 -4.18 -13.88 -32.23
CA ILE A 421 -4.16 -15.08 -33.08
C ILE A 421 -3.25 -16.11 -32.41
N PRO A 422 -3.80 -17.16 -31.75
CA PRO A 422 -2.99 -18.20 -31.13
C PRO A 422 -2.02 -18.81 -32.14
N GLN A 423 -0.75 -18.94 -31.77
CA GLN A 423 0.25 -19.66 -32.56
C GLN A 423 0.48 -21.06 -31.99
N VAL A 424 1.16 -21.92 -32.75
CA VAL A 424 1.42 -23.32 -32.36
C VAL A 424 2.06 -23.38 -30.96
N LYS A 425 1.44 -24.11 -30.03
CA LYS A 425 1.85 -24.21 -28.61
C LYS A 425 3.33 -24.55 -28.39
N VAL A 426 3.94 -25.30 -29.31
CA VAL A 426 5.38 -25.65 -29.28
C VAL A 426 6.26 -24.39 -29.18
N ASN A 427 5.85 -23.27 -29.80
CA ASN A 427 6.58 -22.01 -29.77
C ASN A 427 6.54 -21.31 -28.40
N ARG A 428 5.65 -21.73 -27.49
CA ARG A 428 5.55 -21.17 -26.13
C ARG A 428 6.52 -21.84 -25.14
N GLY A 429 7.02 -23.03 -25.48
CA GLY A 429 7.86 -23.84 -24.59
C GLY A 429 7.15 -24.18 -23.27
N ASN A 430 7.88 -24.07 -22.17
CA ASN A 430 7.36 -24.34 -20.81
C ASN A 430 6.72 -23.11 -20.14
N ASN A 431 6.54 -21.99 -20.85
CA ASN A 431 5.97 -20.79 -20.24
C ASN A 431 4.47 -20.97 -20.01
N THR A 432 4.04 -20.80 -18.76
CA THR A 432 2.62 -20.86 -18.37
C THR A 432 1.82 -19.65 -18.86
N PHE A 433 2.52 -18.55 -19.16
CA PHE A 433 1.94 -17.35 -19.76
C PHE A 433 2.94 -16.62 -20.66
N ALA A 434 2.44 -15.67 -21.45
CA ALA A 434 3.25 -14.73 -22.21
C ALA A 434 2.80 -13.30 -21.91
N GLN A 435 3.74 -12.36 -21.99
CA GLN A 435 3.50 -10.93 -21.83
C GLN A 435 4.03 -10.15 -23.03
N GLY A 436 3.41 -9.02 -23.33
CA GLY A 436 3.77 -8.09 -24.41
C GLY A 436 3.08 -6.75 -24.18
N SER A 437 3.14 -5.81 -25.12
CA SER A 437 2.46 -4.51 -24.96
C SER A 437 2.02 -3.88 -26.29
N LEU A 438 1.06 -2.95 -26.18
CA LEU A 438 0.57 -2.13 -27.27
C LEU A 438 0.78 -0.67 -26.86
N THR A 439 1.45 0.14 -27.68
CA THR A 439 1.71 1.55 -27.38
C THR A 439 1.25 2.43 -28.52
N TRP A 440 0.48 3.48 -28.21
CA TRP A 440 0.18 4.55 -29.14
C TRP A 440 1.21 5.66 -28.99
N VAL A 441 2.00 5.89 -30.03
CA VAL A 441 3.14 6.83 -30.01
C VAL A 441 2.85 8.02 -30.92
N SER A 442 3.06 9.22 -30.40
CA SER A 442 3.10 10.49 -31.12
C SER A 442 4.43 11.19 -30.85
N ASP A 443 4.66 12.36 -31.45
CA ASP A 443 5.87 13.16 -31.21
C ASP A 443 6.09 13.55 -29.74
N LYS A 444 5.00 13.63 -28.95
CA LYS A 444 5.04 14.09 -27.55
C LYS A 444 4.61 13.04 -26.54
N HIS A 445 3.77 12.07 -26.94
CA HIS A 445 3.11 11.16 -26.01
C HIS A 445 3.34 9.71 -26.40
N ALA A 446 3.48 8.86 -25.39
CA ALA A 446 3.50 7.41 -25.55
C ALA A 446 2.46 6.82 -24.59
N VAL A 447 1.30 6.41 -25.13
CA VAL A 447 0.18 5.86 -24.37
C VAL A 447 0.25 4.35 -24.44
N ARG A 448 0.77 3.72 -23.39
CA ARG A 448 1.00 2.27 -23.36
C ARG A 448 -0.22 1.55 -22.79
N SER A 449 -0.90 0.73 -23.59
CA SER A 449 -1.80 -0.32 -23.09
C SER A 449 -0.97 -1.40 -22.43
N THR A 450 -1.10 -1.48 -21.12
CA THR A 450 0.08 -1.64 -20.26
C THR A 450 0.59 -3.04 -20.04
N ARG A 451 0.00 -4.04 -20.68
CA ARG A 451 0.61 -5.33 -21.10
C ARG A 451 -0.51 -6.34 -21.40
N ILE A 452 -0.18 -7.32 -22.23
CA ILE A 452 -1.09 -8.34 -22.73
C ILE A 452 -0.73 -9.65 -22.07
N TYR A 453 -1.61 -10.18 -21.23
CA TYR A 453 -1.48 -11.53 -20.70
C TYR A 453 -2.17 -12.54 -21.61
N ALA A 454 -1.50 -13.66 -21.81
CA ALA A 454 -1.99 -14.79 -22.56
C ALA A 454 -1.65 -16.07 -21.77
N SER A 455 -2.62 -16.96 -21.50
CA SER A 455 -2.36 -18.30 -20.90
C SER A 455 -3.33 -19.36 -21.42
N ASP A 456 -2.94 -20.63 -21.30
CA ASP A 456 -3.74 -21.81 -21.71
C ASP A 456 -4.52 -22.44 -20.54
N GLN A 457 -4.38 -21.94 -19.31
CA GLN A 457 -5.04 -22.49 -18.11
C GLN A 457 -5.62 -21.37 -17.25
N SER A 458 -6.82 -21.59 -16.70
CA SER A 458 -7.35 -20.75 -15.62
C SER A 458 -6.53 -21.01 -14.36
N LEU A 459 -5.72 -20.04 -13.92
CA LEU A 459 -4.96 -20.13 -12.67
C LEU A 459 -5.83 -19.89 -11.42
N GLY A 460 -7.16 -19.97 -11.54
CA GLY A 460 -8.12 -19.79 -10.45
C GLY A 460 -8.67 -21.13 -9.95
N GLY A 461 -8.54 -21.40 -8.64
CA GLY A 461 -9.32 -22.41 -7.94
C GLY A 461 -10.79 -22.00 -7.79
N PRO A 462 -11.64 -22.78 -7.10
CA PRO A 462 -13.07 -22.49 -7.00
C PRO A 462 -13.34 -21.10 -6.38
N VAL A 463 -14.15 -20.33 -7.09
CA VAL A 463 -14.68 -19.02 -6.68
C VAL A 463 -15.52 -19.20 -5.42
N VAL A 464 -15.07 -18.62 -4.30
CA VAL A 464 -15.89 -18.46 -3.10
C VAL A 464 -16.36 -17.02 -3.07
N ILE A 465 -17.62 -16.81 -3.44
CA ILE A 465 -18.28 -15.50 -3.34
C ILE A 465 -18.36 -15.11 -1.86
N ALA A 466 -17.40 -14.34 -1.37
CA ALA A 466 -17.50 -13.65 -0.09
C ALA A 466 -18.25 -12.34 -0.30
N LEU A 467 -19.59 -12.42 -0.31
CA LEU A 467 -20.44 -11.26 -0.05
C LEU A 467 -20.13 -10.75 1.35
N ASN A 468 -19.22 -9.78 1.49
CA ASN A 468 -19.12 -8.95 2.70
C ASN A 468 -20.31 -7.98 2.72
N LEU A 469 -21.50 -8.54 2.97
CA LEU A 469 -22.63 -7.80 3.48
C LEU A 469 -22.29 -7.41 4.92
N VAL A 470 -21.92 -6.16 5.14
CA VAL A 470 -22.00 -5.57 6.48
C VAL A 470 -23.49 -5.46 6.81
N GLY A 471 -24.02 -6.50 7.44
CA GLY A 471 -25.41 -6.60 7.84
C GLY A 471 -25.62 -7.83 8.71
N ARG A 472 -25.97 -7.62 9.99
CA ARG A 472 -26.29 -8.65 10.99
C ARG A 472 -27.13 -9.78 10.38
N ALA A 473 -26.59 -10.99 10.33
CA ALA A 473 -27.38 -12.20 10.14
C ALA A 473 -26.80 -13.34 10.97
N THR A 474 -27.42 -13.57 12.13
CA THR A 474 -27.27 -14.77 12.94
C THR A 474 -27.83 -15.95 12.15
N ILE A 475 -27.00 -16.86 11.65
CA ILE A 475 -27.47 -18.11 11.05
C ILE A 475 -26.89 -19.29 11.82
N ARG A 476 -27.80 -20.03 12.46
CA ARG A 476 -27.59 -21.33 13.09
C ARG A 476 -27.25 -22.38 12.01
N SER A 477 -26.26 -23.22 12.25
CA SER A 477 -25.97 -24.45 11.48
C SER A 477 -27.17 -25.42 11.49
N PRO A 478 -27.33 -26.31 10.48
CA PRO A 478 -26.56 -27.56 10.34
C PRO A 478 -26.22 -27.91 8.85
N ALA A 479 -25.43 -28.89 8.40
CA ALA A 479 -24.82 -30.09 8.95
C ALA A 479 -23.57 -30.51 8.13
N THR A 480 -22.56 -31.01 8.84
CA THR A 480 -21.54 -32.05 8.52
C THR A 480 -21.30 -32.54 7.08
N VAL A 481 -20.09 -32.30 6.58
CA VAL A 481 -19.27 -33.29 5.84
C VAL A 481 -17.89 -33.35 6.51
N THR A 482 -17.47 -34.56 6.84
CA THR A 482 -16.27 -34.92 7.62
C THR A 482 -14.99 -34.87 6.81
N GLU A 483 -14.03 -34.03 7.21
CA GLU A 483 -12.61 -34.17 6.85
C GLU A 483 -11.74 -34.44 8.08
N ARG A 484 -10.82 -35.38 7.93
CA ARG A 484 -9.89 -35.84 8.94
C ARG A 484 -8.74 -34.84 9.09
N GLY A 485 -8.56 -34.33 10.31
CA GLY A 485 -7.24 -34.34 10.95
C GLY A 485 -6.18 -33.36 10.45
N LEU A 486 -6.47 -32.06 10.45
CA LEU A 486 -5.49 -31.00 10.73
C LEU A 486 -6.20 -29.90 11.52
N LYS A 487 -5.81 -29.69 12.79
CA LYS A 487 -6.29 -28.55 13.59
C LYS A 487 -5.63 -27.28 13.05
N PRO A 488 -6.38 -26.21 12.75
CA PRO A 488 -5.80 -24.88 12.56
C PRO A 488 -5.09 -24.47 13.85
N LEU A 489 -3.81 -24.08 13.76
CA LEU A 489 -3.16 -23.38 14.86
C LEU A 489 -3.82 -21.99 14.95
N ASP A 490 -4.65 -21.81 15.97
CA ASP A 490 -5.21 -20.52 16.37
C ASP A 490 -4.06 -19.62 16.84
N VAL A 491 -3.46 -18.85 15.92
CA VAL A 491 -2.49 -17.79 16.27
C VAL A 491 -3.28 -16.59 16.79
N ARG A 492 -3.82 -16.73 18.01
CA ARG A 492 -4.17 -15.58 18.84
C ARG A 492 -2.87 -14.90 19.26
N THR A 493 -2.43 -13.92 18.48
CA THR A 493 -1.61 -12.86 19.03
C THR A 493 -2.50 -12.06 19.96
N ASP A 494 -2.39 -12.28 21.26
CA ASP A 494 -3.07 -11.50 22.28
C ASP A 494 -2.57 -10.04 22.22
N PRO A 495 -3.41 -9.06 21.85
CA PRO A 495 -3.03 -7.64 21.84
C PRO A 495 -2.58 -7.15 23.23
N ARG A 496 -2.95 -7.85 24.31
CA ARG A 496 -2.55 -7.53 25.69
C ARG A 496 -1.06 -7.78 25.96
N ALA A 497 -0.36 -8.57 25.15
CA ALA A 497 1.08 -8.80 25.33
C ALA A 497 1.92 -7.60 24.86
N ILE A 498 1.47 -6.88 23.82
CA ILE A 498 2.09 -5.65 23.32
C ILE A 498 1.63 -4.44 24.15
N LEU A 499 0.36 -4.41 24.55
CA LEU A 499 -0.18 -3.41 25.50
C LEU A 499 0.45 -3.55 26.91
N GLY A 500 0.77 -4.77 27.34
CA GLY A 500 1.30 -5.05 28.68
C GLY A 500 2.75 -4.62 28.91
N ALA A 501 3.57 -4.62 27.84
CA ALA A 501 4.92 -4.04 27.88
C ALA A 501 4.87 -2.50 27.80
N HIS A 502 3.90 -1.95 27.07
CA HIS A 502 3.65 -0.50 26.97
C HIS A 502 3.11 0.08 28.30
N ASN A 503 2.15 -0.59 28.96
CA ASN A 503 1.55 -0.10 30.20
C ASN A 503 2.52 -0.04 31.39
N LYS A 504 3.50 -0.96 31.48
CA LYS A 504 4.55 -0.90 32.52
C LYS A 504 5.57 0.21 32.29
N TYR A 505 5.71 0.69 31.06
CA TYR A 505 6.55 1.84 30.71
C TYR A 505 5.80 3.17 30.92
N GLN A 506 4.48 3.18 30.68
CA GLN A 506 3.59 4.31 30.98
C GLN A 506 3.47 4.62 32.49
N GLU A 507 3.42 3.59 33.35
CA GLU A 507 3.44 3.78 34.82
C GLU A 507 4.75 4.41 35.35
N PHE A 508 5.86 4.28 34.61
CA PHE A 508 7.15 4.88 34.95
C PHE A 508 7.27 6.36 34.50
N ILE A 509 6.57 6.75 33.44
CA ILE A 509 6.61 8.10 32.84
C ILE A 509 5.58 9.04 33.50
N ALA A 510 4.41 8.53 33.90
CA ALA A 510 3.38 9.32 34.60
C ALA A 510 3.85 9.93 35.94
N ALA A 511 4.98 9.47 36.47
CA ALA A 511 5.57 10.02 37.68
C ALA A 511 6.36 11.34 37.47
N ASN A 512 6.56 11.82 36.23
CA ASN A 512 7.55 12.88 35.95
C ASN A 512 7.16 14.04 35.01
N GLU A 513 5.88 14.27 34.69
CA GLU A 513 5.47 15.43 33.88
C GLU A 513 4.71 16.49 34.70
N HIS A 514 5.44 17.50 35.18
CA HIS A 514 4.89 18.83 35.44
C HIS A 514 5.94 19.87 35.06
N LEU A 515 5.57 20.81 34.18
CA LEU A 515 5.83 22.26 34.23
C LEU A 515 5.90 22.86 32.81
N GLU A 516 4.76 23.32 32.28
CA GLU A 516 4.71 24.42 31.29
C GLU A 516 3.65 25.45 31.72
N ASP A 517 3.88 26.72 31.40
CA ASP A 517 3.27 27.94 31.94
C ASP A 517 1.75 28.06 31.67
N ASP A 518 0.94 28.01 32.74
CA ASP A 518 -0.54 28.02 32.78
C ASP A 518 -1.19 29.26 32.13
N SER A 519 -0.41 30.29 31.78
CA SER A 519 -0.94 31.58 31.31
C SER A 519 -1.08 31.77 29.78
N SER A 520 -0.64 30.79 28.97
CA SER A 520 -0.63 30.92 27.50
C SER A 520 -1.93 30.45 26.83
N LEU A 521 -2.42 31.22 25.85
CA LEU A 521 -3.59 30.85 25.04
C LEU A 521 -3.18 29.88 23.92
N LEU A 522 -3.67 28.64 23.98
CA LEU A 522 -3.50 27.63 22.93
C LEU A 522 -4.82 27.44 22.16
N THR A 523 -4.74 27.02 20.90
CA THR A 523 -5.94 26.61 20.16
C THR A 523 -6.37 25.23 20.67
N TYR A 524 -7.64 25.08 21.02
CA TYR A 524 -8.29 23.83 21.35
C TYR A 524 -9.39 23.53 20.33
N ILE A 525 -9.54 22.25 19.98
CA ILE A 525 -10.67 21.72 19.21
C ILE A 525 -11.68 21.19 20.23
N VAL A 526 -12.86 21.80 20.25
CA VAL A 526 -13.96 21.48 21.16
C VAL A 526 -15.02 20.72 20.37
N HIS A 527 -15.23 19.47 20.75
CA HIS A 527 -16.31 18.64 20.20
C HIS A 527 -17.51 18.74 21.13
N VAL A 528 -18.69 18.97 20.57
CA VAL A 528 -19.92 19.15 21.35
C VAL A 528 -21.01 18.21 20.88
N ASN A 529 -22.00 17.99 21.74
CA ASN A 529 -23.20 17.28 21.36
C ASN A 529 -23.93 18.02 20.24
N LYS A 530 -24.58 17.27 19.34
CA LYS A 530 -25.36 17.83 18.24
C LYS A 530 -26.44 18.78 18.80
N PRO A 531 -26.41 20.08 18.47
CA PRO A 531 -27.28 21.05 19.12
C PRO A 531 -28.73 20.93 18.64
N SER A 532 -29.65 20.86 19.60
CA SER A 532 -31.10 20.94 19.38
C SER A 532 -31.54 22.40 19.30
N LEU A 533 -31.07 23.12 18.28
CA LEU A 533 -31.35 24.56 18.10
C LEU A 533 -32.86 24.81 17.91
N GLN A 534 -33.43 25.70 18.72
CA GLN A 534 -34.75 26.27 18.44
C GLN A 534 -34.65 27.28 17.28
N SER A 535 -35.75 27.48 16.53
CA SER A 535 -35.84 28.21 15.26
C SER A 535 -35.30 29.66 15.17
N LYS A 536 -34.71 30.22 16.24
CA LYS A 536 -34.14 31.58 16.29
C LYS A 536 -32.67 31.66 16.72
N GLU A 537 -32.00 30.57 17.10
CA GLU A 537 -30.59 30.61 17.52
C GLU A 537 -29.65 30.23 16.37
N SER A 538 -28.64 31.07 16.11
CA SER A 538 -27.55 30.73 15.19
C SER A 538 -26.56 29.80 15.90
N LEU A 539 -26.11 28.75 15.20
CA LEU A 539 -25.12 27.78 15.68
C LEU A 539 -23.88 28.43 16.29
N ASP A 540 -23.35 29.48 15.65
CA ASP A 540 -22.18 30.23 16.17
C ASP A 540 -22.49 30.94 17.49
N GLY A 541 -23.71 31.48 17.65
CA GLY A 541 -24.17 32.08 18.90
C GLY A 541 -24.26 31.06 20.03
N TRP A 542 -24.65 29.82 19.72
CA TRP A 542 -24.66 28.72 20.68
C TRP A 542 -23.24 28.32 21.11
N TYR A 543 -22.31 28.16 20.17
CA TYR A 543 -20.89 27.90 20.47
C TYR A 543 -20.26 29.01 21.33
N HIS A 544 -20.57 30.27 21.05
CA HIS A 544 -20.12 31.38 21.88
C HIS A 544 -20.70 31.36 23.30
N SER A 545 -21.91 30.83 23.49
CA SER A 545 -22.52 30.72 24.81
C SER A 545 -21.82 29.69 25.71
N LEU A 546 -21.15 28.71 25.11
CA LEU A 546 -20.36 27.70 25.81
C LEU A 546 -19.05 28.25 26.36
N LEU A 547 -18.58 29.42 25.92
CA LEU A 547 -17.29 29.95 26.38
C LEU A 547 -17.36 30.59 27.79
N PRO A 548 -16.29 30.53 28.59
CA PRO A 548 -16.22 31.17 29.91
C PRO A 548 -16.44 32.69 29.85
N ASP A 549 -17.01 33.31 30.89
CA ASP A 549 -17.25 34.77 30.95
C ASP A 549 -15.96 35.61 30.81
N THR A 550 -14.81 35.06 31.18
CA THR A 550 -13.47 35.65 30.98
C THR A 550 -13.15 35.89 29.50
N THR A 551 -13.79 35.16 28.59
CA THR A 551 -13.63 35.32 27.13
C THR A 551 -14.49 36.44 26.55
N LYS A 552 -15.48 36.97 27.29
CA LYS A 552 -16.47 37.95 26.80
C LYS A 552 -15.95 39.39 26.75
N THR A 553 -14.86 39.71 27.46
CA THR A 553 -14.30 41.07 27.55
C THR A 553 -13.11 41.33 26.62
N GLN A 554 -12.61 40.32 25.90
CA GLN A 554 -11.66 40.48 24.81
C GLN A 554 -12.40 40.32 23.48
N THR A 555 -12.77 41.46 22.90
CA THR A 555 -13.37 41.65 21.57
C THR A 555 -13.12 40.50 20.59
N GLN A 556 -14.19 39.76 20.23
CA GLN A 556 -14.39 38.99 19.00
C GLN A 556 -13.11 38.45 18.31
N GLN A 557 -12.44 37.41 18.84
CA GLN A 557 -11.53 36.56 18.02
C GLN A 557 -10.96 35.30 18.71
N ARG A 558 -11.67 34.73 19.70
CA ARG A 558 -11.19 33.46 20.31
C ARG A 558 -11.65 32.23 19.56
N VAL A 559 -12.88 32.19 19.05
CA VAL A 559 -13.33 31.12 18.15
C VAL A 559 -12.68 31.35 16.78
N ILE A 560 -11.93 30.35 16.33
CA ILE A 560 -11.14 30.38 15.10
C ILE A 560 -11.94 29.76 13.95
N PHE A 561 -12.72 28.71 14.23
CA PHE A 561 -13.43 27.96 13.20
C PHE A 561 -14.63 27.19 13.79
N SER A 562 -15.70 27.03 13.02
CA SER A 562 -16.89 26.23 13.36
C SER A 562 -16.98 25.00 12.43
N TYR A 563 -17.04 23.80 13.00
CA TYR A 563 -17.21 22.53 12.27
C TYR A 563 -18.69 22.14 12.22
N GLN A 564 -19.19 21.72 11.04
CA GLN A 564 -20.63 21.48 10.82
C GLN A 564 -20.97 20.18 10.06
N ASN A 565 -19.97 19.45 9.55
CA ASN A 565 -20.20 18.33 8.62
C ASN A 565 -19.93 16.95 9.23
N ILE A 566 -18.73 16.76 9.80
CA ILE A 566 -18.26 15.46 10.32
C ILE A 566 -18.33 15.44 11.86
N ILE A 567 -18.11 16.59 12.48
CA ILE A 567 -18.23 16.81 13.91
C ILE A 567 -19.02 18.10 14.13
N ASP A 568 -19.84 18.14 15.17
CA ASP A 568 -20.45 19.35 15.69
C ASP A 568 -19.47 19.95 16.71
N GLY A 569 -18.90 21.13 16.43
CA GLY A 569 -17.86 21.66 17.29
C GLY A 569 -17.20 22.92 16.77
N PHE A 570 -16.21 23.42 17.50
CA PHE A 570 -15.50 24.64 17.12
C PHE A 570 -14.05 24.62 17.62
N ALA A 571 -13.17 25.34 16.92
CA ALA A 571 -11.81 25.61 17.35
C ALA A 571 -11.77 26.95 18.09
N VAL A 572 -11.15 26.99 19.28
CA VAL A 572 -11.11 28.19 20.14
C VAL A 572 -9.77 28.34 20.85
N LYS A 573 -9.29 29.57 21.04
CA LYS A 573 -8.14 29.87 21.88
C LYS A 573 -8.53 29.92 23.37
N LEU A 574 -7.96 29.03 24.17
CA LEU A 574 -8.21 28.89 25.62
C LEU A 574 -6.90 28.75 26.39
N THR A 575 -6.88 29.12 27.68
CA THR A 575 -5.85 28.61 28.60
C THR A 575 -6.15 27.17 28.97
N ALA A 576 -5.18 26.48 29.58
CA ALA A 576 -5.36 25.09 30.02
C ALA A 576 -6.52 24.96 31.03
N GLU A 577 -6.70 25.94 31.91
CA GLU A 577 -7.79 25.96 32.87
C GLU A 577 -9.13 26.29 32.23
N GLU A 578 -9.17 27.20 31.25
CA GLU A 578 -10.38 27.49 30.48
C GLU A 578 -10.82 26.27 29.67
N ALA A 579 -9.88 25.50 29.11
CA ALA A 579 -10.13 24.26 28.40
C ALA A 579 -10.69 23.16 29.33
N LYS A 580 -10.11 22.98 30.52
CA LYS A 580 -10.63 22.05 31.53
C LYS A 580 -12.04 22.43 31.99
N ALA A 581 -12.27 23.71 32.28
CA ALA A 581 -13.58 24.20 32.69
C ALA A 581 -14.64 24.05 31.56
N LEU A 582 -14.22 24.13 30.31
CA LEU A 582 -15.10 23.89 29.17
C LEU A 582 -15.45 22.42 29.00
N GLU A 583 -14.50 21.51 29.24
CA GLU A 583 -14.72 20.06 29.19
C GLU A 583 -15.64 19.53 30.29
N GLU A 584 -15.80 20.26 31.40
CA GLU A 584 -16.76 19.93 32.46
C GLU A 584 -18.24 20.20 32.09
N LYS A 585 -18.50 20.86 30.96
CA LYS A 585 -19.87 21.14 30.50
C LYS A 585 -20.52 19.91 29.89
N GLU A 586 -21.79 19.67 30.22
CA GLU A 586 -22.57 18.53 29.73
C GLU A 586 -22.71 18.52 28.19
N GLU A 587 -22.67 19.70 27.57
CA GLU A 587 -22.73 19.87 26.13
C GLU A 587 -21.40 19.56 25.40
N VAL A 588 -20.28 19.48 26.13
CA VAL A 588 -18.93 19.30 25.56
C VAL A 588 -18.50 17.85 25.70
N LEU A 589 -18.23 17.20 24.56
CA LEU A 589 -17.80 15.80 24.49
C LEU A 589 -16.30 15.63 24.72
N SER A 590 -15.49 16.58 24.26
CA SER A 590 -14.04 16.56 24.48
C SER A 590 -13.43 17.92 24.14
N THR A 591 -12.36 18.28 24.85
CA THR A 591 -11.56 19.47 24.55
C THR A 591 -10.09 19.05 24.40
N ARG A 592 -9.53 19.18 23.19
CA ARG A 592 -8.14 18.76 22.91
C ARG A 592 -7.31 19.88 22.28
N PRO A 593 -6.04 20.06 22.67
CA PRO A 593 -5.20 21.07 22.06
C PRO A 593 -4.97 20.74 20.57
N GLU A 594 -5.02 21.77 19.73
CA GLU A 594 -4.58 21.70 18.34
C GLU A 594 -3.10 21.36 18.31
N LYS A 595 -2.75 20.32 17.56
CA LYS A 595 -1.36 19.96 17.31
C LYS A 595 -1.04 20.24 15.85
N ILE A 596 -0.13 21.18 15.61
CA ILE A 596 0.45 21.42 14.29
C ILE A 596 1.60 20.43 14.09
N PHE A 597 1.41 19.47 13.21
CA PHE A 597 2.47 18.55 12.81
C PHE A 597 3.17 19.12 11.56
N SER A 598 4.48 19.31 11.64
CA SER A 598 5.29 19.72 10.49
C SER A 598 5.60 18.54 9.59
N LEU A 599 5.46 18.70 8.27
CA LEU A 599 5.70 17.62 7.32
C LEU A 599 7.19 17.19 7.33
N HIS A 600 7.46 15.96 7.75
CA HIS A 600 8.81 15.37 7.72
C HIS A 600 8.96 14.31 6.62
N THR A 601 8.13 14.33 5.57
CA THR A 601 8.32 13.40 4.44
C THR A 601 9.57 13.81 3.67
N THR A 602 10.64 13.03 3.75
CA THR A 602 11.95 13.53 3.31
C THR A 602 12.26 13.29 1.84
N HIS A 603 11.69 12.26 1.20
CA HIS A 603 12.22 11.80 -0.09
C HIS A 603 11.21 11.36 -1.16
N THR A 604 10.09 10.71 -0.80
CA THR A 604 9.16 10.13 -1.79
C THR A 604 8.63 11.12 -2.84
N PRO A 605 8.29 12.39 -2.49
CA PRO A 605 7.92 13.37 -3.51
C PRO A 605 9.02 13.59 -4.54
N SER A 606 10.28 13.74 -4.12
CA SER A 606 11.40 13.91 -5.04
C SER A 606 11.62 12.68 -5.92
N PHE A 607 11.55 11.48 -5.34
CA PHE A 607 11.66 10.21 -6.09
C PHE A 607 10.58 10.07 -7.17
N LEU A 608 9.35 10.51 -6.87
CA LEU A 608 8.23 10.53 -7.82
C LEU A 608 8.29 11.70 -8.82
N GLY A 609 9.35 12.51 -8.79
CA GLY A 609 9.48 13.70 -9.63
C GLY A 609 8.61 14.88 -9.18
N LEU A 610 7.93 14.80 -8.04
CA LEU A 610 7.05 15.83 -7.50
C LEU A 610 7.83 16.94 -6.76
N GLN A 611 8.73 17.64 -7.45
CA GLN A 611 9.48 18.76 -6.86
C GLN A 611 8.66 20.05 -6.79
N GLN A 612 8.83 20.85 -5.74
CA GLN A 612 8.20 22.17 -5.63
C GLN A 612 8.51 23.03 -6.87
N ASN A 613 7.51 23.75 -7.38
CA ASN A 613 7.54 24.56 -8.60
C ASN A 613 7.48 23.80 -9.94
N GLN A 614 7.25 22.49 -9.94
CA GLN A 614 6.90 21.79 -11.19
C GLN A 614 5.45 22.04 -11.62
N GLU A 615 5.19 21.87 -12.92
CA GLU A 615 3.89 22.12 -13.56
C GLU A 615 2.73 21.41 -12.87
N LEU A 616 2.89 20.14 -12.46
CA LEU A 616 1.81 19.41 -11.78
C LEU A 616 1.39 20.08 -10.47
N TRP A 617 2.33 20.54 -9.64
CA TRP A 617 2.00 21.23 -8.39
C TRP A 617 1.32 22.58 -8.63
N GLN A 618 1.73 23.31 -9.68
CA GLN A 618 1.14 24.59 -10.05
C GLN A 618 -0.27 24.41 -10.63
N ASN A 619 -0.42 23.51 -11.60
CA ASN A 619 -1.67 23.22 -12.30
C ASN A 619 -2.73 22.64 -11.35
N SER A 620 -2.32 21.81 -10.40
CA SER A 620 -3.21 21.24 -9.39
C SER A 620 -3.54 22.21 -8.25
N ASN A 621 -2.96 23.41 -8.21
CA ASN A 621 -3.05 24.31 -7.05
C ASN A 621 -2.77 23.59 -5.72
N LEU A 622 -1.75 22.72 -5.72
CA LEU A 622 -1.38 21.87 -4.58
C LEU A 622 -2.52 20.95 -4.08
N GLY A 623 -3.52 20.65 -4.92
CA GLY A 623 -4.70 19.88 -4.54
C GLY A 623 -5.73 20.68 -3.72
N LYS A 624 -5.65 22.01 -3.68
CA LYS A 624 -6.58 22.86 -2.92
C LYS A 624 -8.03 22.56 -3.29
N GLY A 625 -8.84 22.20 -2.29
CA GLY A 625 -10.27 21.92 -2.44
C GLY A 625 -10.60 20.46 -2.75
N ILE A 626 -9.60 19.59 -2.93
CA ILE A 626 -9.83 18.15 -3.06
C ILE A 626 -10.05 17.52 -1.69
N ILE A 627 -11.08 16.69 -1.58
CA ILE A 627 -11.38 15.88 -0.39
C ILE A 627 -10.82 14.48 -0.62
N ILE A 628 -9.98 14.03 0.31
CA ILE A 628 -9.45 12.66 0.33
C ILE A 628 -10.05 11.95 1.53
N GLY A 629 -10.84 10.91 1.28
CA GLY A 629 -11.30 9.98 2.31
C GLY A 629 -10.32 8.81 2.42
N VAL A 630 -9.88 8.50 3.63
CA VAL A 630 -9.03 7.33 3.90
C VAL A 630 -9.84 6.33 4.71
N LEU A 631 -10.12 5.18 4.12
CA LEU A 631 -10.76 4.04 4.78
C LEU A 631 -9.69 2.98 5.01
N ASP A 632 -9.08 3.02 6.19
CA ASP A 632 -8.08 2.05 6.62
C ASP A 632 -8.68 1.08 7.64
N THR A 633 -8.37 -0.21 7.52
CA THR A 633 -8.70 -1.26 8.50
C THR A 633 -8.06 -1.03 9.87
N GLY A 634 -7.15 -0.06 10.02
CA GLY A 634 -6.69 0.43 11.32
C GLY A 634 -7.80 1.03 12.20
N ILE A 635 -8.97 1.30 11.62
CA ILE A 635 -10.17 1.70 12.35
C ILE A 635 -10.91 0.44 12.82
N TYR A 636 -10.74 0.08 14.09
CA TYR A 636 -11.42 -1.09 14.67
C TYR A 636 -12.93 -0.81 14.79
N PRO A 637 -13.82 -1.68 14.30
CA PRO A 637 -15.27 -1.49 14.43
C PRO A 637 -15.76 -1.62 15.89
N LEU A 638 -14.92 -2.13 16.79
CA LEU A 638 -15.16 -2.15 18.24
C LEU A 638 -14.61 -0.90 18.95
N HIS A 639 -14.01 0.04 18.21
CA HIS A 639 -13.59 1.31 18.79
C HIS A 639 -14.84 2.02 19.32
N PRO A 640 -14.83 2.58 20.54
CA PRO A 640 -16.01 3.18 21.16
C PRO A 640 -16.71 4.23 20.30
N SER A 641 -15.98 4.92 19.41
CA SER A 641 -16.55 5.88 18.45
C SER A 641 -17.49 5.27 17.39
N PHE A 642 -17.55 3.94 17.25
CA PHE A 642 -18.52 3.22 16.40
C PHE A 642 -19.50 2.39 17.21
N SER A 643 -19.58 2.61 18.53
CA SER A 643 -20.60 1.98 19.36
C SER A 643 -21.98 2.53 18.99
N ASP A 644 -22.94 1.63 18.77
CA ASP A 644 -24.35 1.99 18.62
C ASP A 644 -24.99 2.39 19.97
N GLU A 645 -24.22 2.44 21.05
CA GLU A 645 -24.69 2.80 22.39
C GLU A 645 -25.05 4.29 22.43
N GLY A 646 -26.35 4.58 22.35
CA GLY A 646 -26.90 5.95 22.34
C GLY A 646 -27.45 6.43 20.99
N MET A 647 -27.43 5.58 19.94
CA MET A 647 -28.16 5.83 18.67
C MET A 647 -29.57 5.23 18.66
#